data_AF-A0A8H7N751-F1
#
_entry.id   AF-A0A8H7N751-F1
#
_cell.length_a   1.000
_cell.length_b   1.000
_cell.length_c   1.000
_cell.angle_alpha   90.00
_cell.angle_beta   90.00
_cell.angle_gamma   90.00
#
_symmetry.space_group_name_H-M   'P 1'
#
loop_
_entity.id
_entity.type
_entity.pdbx_description
1 polymer ?
#
loop_
_entity_poly.entity_id
_entity_poly.type
_entity_poly.pdbx_seq_one_letter_code
_entity_poly.pdbx_strand_id
1 'polypeptide(L)'
;MPQTPPLALRVRVLPAAAPLFLQPTLLQALPPLQAPMLQALQTLQALLRLPRRSIQALLLAPQTLQALPHQVLHQAALPALLQVLQVLQALRSLLVLPLQAPRWLLALRLQALRLLLPLLPVLPPVLQPLQAHSVASSATPSSTSVASSTTPSSTSVASSTTPSSTSVASSTTPSSTSAASSTTPSSTSVASSTTPSSTSVASSTTPSSTPSSTSSSASSSSASSTTPISTASSTSTPSATPTSSTLPSATVDSTVLILAKDAATAKLASDGLNAYGIPFQSFIVAQAGSTLPVLNSSLTSGNYGGIIVMSSVAYDYGGTTGWQSAITTDQWTALNNYQLSFNVRMVRIDEYPGASFGTTPGADGGCCTSPVTQNISFSDTSDFPTAQLKANVKVGTDGLYHVPATITDSSTTKAVAVFTPDSGSTVGGVAAVINNFNGREQFVWFISWATDWSQTSNWLQHAHIHWMTRGVFVGKRKVHLSDQIDDMQLSTEMFYPTNIPEVKIGITDLEAHVDWQTSINSRLPAGSDFWLEIGHNGNGDIINSTLTDDDMNTNKCNPPDAVYWEQDVQAPNEWRKPLGTGDDVWPTGTKYETYSWSLACAKIDQFALWFTKAANLNHFAHLSHTFSHMSLNNATYHDAKREIQFNQAWMKQMGIDTATRFTANGIIPPPSLD
;
A
#
# COMPACT_ATOMS: atom_id res chain seq x y z
N MET A 1 -73.59 -3.94 -34.14
CA MET A 1 -73.25 -2.87 -35.11
C MET A 1 -72.29 -1.89 -34.42
N PRO A 2 -71.23 -1.43 -35.09
CA PRO A 2 -69.96 -2.15 -35.11
C PRO A 2 -68.78 -1.40 -34.47
N GLN A 3 -67.72 -2.17 -34.18
CA GLN A 3 -66.34 -1.73 -33.91
C GLN A 3 -65.68 -1.16 -35.17
N THR A 4 -64.81 -0.16 -35.03
CA THR A 4 -63.69 0.10 -35.95
C THR A 4 -62.51 0.82 -35.26
N PRO A 5 -61.26 0.65 -35.76
CA PRO A 5 -59.98 0.74 -35.02
C PRO A 5 -59.06 1.91 -35.53
N PRO A 6 -57.78 2.03 -35.09
CA PRO A 6 -56.98 3.25 -35.28
C PRO A 6 -56.17 3.29 -36.59
N LEU A 7 -55.87 4.51 -37.04
CA LEU A 7 -55.11 4.82 -38.26
C LEU A 7 -53.59 4.79 -38.06
N ALA A 8 -52.90 4.10 -38.97
CA ALA A 8 -51.46 4.12 -39.16
C ALA A 8 -51.02 5.23 -40.15
N LEU A 9 -49.85 5.83 -39.94
CA LEU A 9 -49.22 6.75 -40.90
C LEU A 9 -47.90 6.16 -41.42
N ARG A 10 -47.79 6.03 -42.76
CA ARG A 10 -46.62 5.50 -43.49
C ARG A 10 -45.52 6.56 -43.67
N VAL A 11 -44.27 6.12 -43.55
CA VAL A 11 -43.05 6.83 -43.95
C VAL A 11 -42.78 6.63 -45.46
N ARG A 12 -42.35 7.69 -46.16
CA ARG A 12 -41.88 7.67 -47.56
C ARG A 12 -40.44 8.20 -47.62
N VAL A 13 -39.54 7.44 -48.25
CA VAL A 13 -38.12 7.76 -48.50
C VAL A 13 -37.95 8.19 -49.96
N LEU A 14 -37.11 9.20 -50.24
CA LEU A 14 -36.56 9.59 -51.57
C LEU A 14 -35.19 10.32 -51.40
N PRO A 15 -34.32 10.46 -52.44
CA PRO A 15 -32.99 9.83 -52.46
C PRO A 15 -31.77 10.80 -52.49
N ALA A 16 -30.57 10.21 -52.48
CA ALA A 16 -29.25 10.82 -52.40
C ALA A 16 -28.83 11.70 -53.61
N ALA A 17 -28.06 12.76 -53.35
CA ALA A 17 -27.45 13.64 -54.36
C ALA A 17 -25.91 13.64 -54.25
N ALA A 18 -25.24 13.65 -55.41
CA ALA A 18 -23.79 13.53 -55.65
C ALA A 18 -22.98 14.82 -55.34
N PRO A 19 -21.64 14.75 -55.17
CA PRO A 19 -20.82 15.91 -54.83
C PRO A 19 -20.36 16.73 -56.05
N LEU A 20 -20.42 18.07 -55.94
CA LEU A 20 -19.81 19.01 -56.90
C LEU A 20 -18.29 19.13 -56.66
N PHE A 21 -17.50 18.91 -57.71
CA PHE A 21 -16.07 19.21 -57.76
C PHE A 21 -15.83 20.62 -58.35
N LEU A 22 -14.93 21.40 -57.76
CA LEU A 22 -14.43 22.67 -58.31
C LEU A 22 -13.06 22.48 -58.98
N GLN A 23 -12.89 23.03 -60.18
CA GLN A 23 -11.67 22.94 -61.01
C GLN A 23 -10.54 23.92 -60.58
N PRO A 24 -9.26 23.66 -60.96
CA PRO A 24 -8.09 24.29 -60.32
C PRO A 24 -7.61 25.65 -60.86
N THR A 25 -8.32 26.35 -61.75
CA THR A 25 -7.72 27.45 -62.53
C THR A 25 -8.12 28.88 -62.14
N LEU A 26 -8.50 29.13 -60.88
CA LEU A 26 -8.82 30.49 -60.41
C LEU A 26 -8.10 30.87 -59.11
N LEU A 27 -6.78 30.66 -59.06
CA LEU A 27 -5.96 30.92 -57.86
C LEU A 27 -4.64 31.65 -58.18
N GLN A 28 -4.70 32.81 -58.84
CA GLN A 28 -3.56 33.74 -58.92
C GLN A 28 -4.01 35.19 -58.92
N ALA A 29 -4.29 35.73 -57.74
CA ALA A 29 -4.10 37.15 -57.37
C ALA A 29 -4.79 37.44 -56.01
N LEU A 30 -4.09 37.25 -54.87
CA LEU A 30 -4.47 37.80 -53.55
C LEU A 30 -3.24 37.82 -52.60
N PRO A 31 -3.14 38.78 -51.64
CA PRO A 31 -1.94 39.21 -50.92
C PRO A 31 -1.48 38.28 -49.76
N PRO A 32 -0.27 38.49 -49.16
CA PRO A 32 0.42 37.51 -48.34
C PRO A 32 -0.06 37.52 -46.88
N LEU A 33 -1.29 37.05 -46.65
CA LEU A 33 -1.81 36.75 -45.30
C LEU A 33 -2.64 35.45 -45.26
N GLN A 34 -2.58 34.62 -46.32
CA GLN A 34 -3.39 33.41 -46.45
C GLN A 34 -2.63 32.08 -46.58
N ALA A 35 -1.30 32.08 -46.58
CA ALA A 35 -0.50 30.84 -46.63
C ALA A 35 -0.89 29.80 -45.55
N PRO A 36 -1.03 30.16 -44.26
CA PRO A 36 -1.40 29.17 -43.23
C PRO A 36 -2.86 28.68 -43.37
N MET A 37 -3.76 29.50 -43.92
CA MET A 37 -5.17 29.15 -44.09
C MET A 37 -5.37 28.20 -45.29
N LEU A 38 -4.61 28.39 -46.36
CA LEU A 38 -4.60 27.50 -47.53
C LEU A 38 -3.96 26.15 -47.19
N GLN A 39 -2.89 26.18 -46.37
CA GLN A 39 -2.22 24.97 -45.87
C GLN A 39 -3.16 24.17 -44.95
N ALA A 40 -3.89 24.83 -44.04
CA ALA A 40 -4.90 24.19 -43.20
C ALA A 40 -6.05 23.55 -44.01
N LEU A 41 -6.49 24.19 -45.11
CA LEU A 41 -7.54 23.64 -45.98
C LEU A 41 -7.06 22.40 -46.76
N GLN A 42 -5.80 22.40 -47.22
CA GLN A 42 -5.17 21.26 -47.90
C GLN A 42 -4.96 20.07 -46.95
N THR A 43 -4.55 20.32 -45.69
CA THR A 43 -4.42 19.28 -44.67
C THR A 43 -5.78 18.68 -44.28
N LEU A 44 -6.83 19.50 -44.20
CA LEU A 44 -8.20 19.04 -43.94
C LEU A 44 -8.75 18.18 -45.09
N GLN A 45 -8.45 18.52 -46.35
CA GLN A 45 -8.80 17.70 -47.51
C GLN A 45 -8.05 16.37 -47.58
N ALA A 46 -6.79 16.32 -47.10
CA ALA A 46 -6.02 15.08 -47.00
C ALA A 46 -6.57 14.15 -45.90
N LEU A 47 -6.97 14.70 -44.75
CA LEU A 47 -7.62 13.96 -43.65
C LEU A 47 -8.96 13.33 -44.08
N LEU A 48 -9.72 14.02 -44.95
CA LEU A 48 -11.00 13.52 -45.47
C LEU A 48 -10.87 12.36 -46.49
N ARG A 49 -9.66 12.05 -46.96
CA ARG A 49 -9.38 10.89 -47.84
C ARG A 49 -9.05 9.61 -47.07
N LEU A 50 -8.90 9.70 -45.74
CA LEU A 50 -8.61 8.53 -44.90
C LEU A 50 -9.89 7.77 -44.53
N PRO A 51 -9.83 6.43 -44.38
CA PRO A 51 -10.97 5.65 -43.90
C PRO A 51 -11.39 6.11 -42.50
N ARG A 52 -12.71 6.13 -42.20
CA ARG A 52 -13.26 6.61 -40.91
C ARG A 52 -12.58 5.99 -39.67
N ARG A 53 -12.16 4.72 -39.73
CA ARG A 53 -11.44 4.04 -38.65
C ARG A 53 -10.05 4.64 -38.37
N SER A 54 -9.36 5.17 -39.38
CA SER A 54 -8.05 5.80 -39.24
C SER A 54 -8.13 7.20 -38.61
N ILE A 55 -9.22 7.94 -38.85
CA ILE A 55 -9.48 9.25 -38.24
C ILE A 55 -9.82 9.08 -36.75
N GLN A 56 -10.58 8.03 -36.41
CA GLN A 56 -10.93 7.68 -35.04
C GLN A 56 -9.69 7.25 -34.23
N ALA A 57 -8.78 6.46 -34.83
CA ALA A 57 -7.51 6.09 -34.22
C ALA A 57 -6.57 7.29 -33.97
N LEU A 58 -6.57 8.29 -34.86
CA LEU A 58 -5.75 9.50 -34.70
C LEU A 58 -6.27 10.45 -33.59
N LEU A 59 -7.58 10.49 -33.38
CA LEU A 59 -8.24 11.30 -32.34
C LEU A 59 -8.24 10.63 -30.96
N LEU A 60 -8.15 9.30 -30.90
CA LEU A 60 -8.01 8.52 -29.67
C LEU A 60 -6.55 8.34 -29.22
N ALA A 61 -5.58 8.64 -30.08
CA ALA A 61 -4.14 8.58 -29.78
C ALA A 61 -3.69 9.39 -28.55
N PRO A 62 -4.32 10.52 -28.13
CA PRO A 62 -3.95 11.20 -26.89
C PRO A 62 -4.27 10.41 -25.63
N GLN A 63 -5.18 9.42 -25.69
CA GLN A 63 -5.57 8.61 -24.53
C GLN A 63 -4.76 7.31 -24.39
N THR A 64 -4.09 6.84 -25.45
CA THR A 64 -3.22 5.65 -25.40
C THR A 64 -1.73 5.97 -25.18
N LEU A 65 -1.38 7.25 -24.98
CA LEU A 65 0.01 7.69 -24.77
C LEU A 65 0.49 7.71 -23.31
N GLN A 66 -0.24 7.10 -22.37
CA GLN A 66 0.18 6.94 -20.97
C GLN A 66 1.00 5.67 -20.69
N ALA A 67 1.31 4.85 -21.70
CA ALA A 67 1.93 3.53 -21.50
C ALA A 67 3.23 3.29 -22.32
N LEU A 68 4.07 4.30 -22.56
CA LEU A 68 5.39 4.12 -23.20
C LEU A 68 6.51 4.89 -22.46
N PRO A 69 7.73 4.34 -22.36
CA PRO A 69 8.83 4.95 -21.61
C PRO A 69 9.36 6.23 -22.28
N HIS A 70 9.81 7.16 -21.44
CA HIS A 70 10.09 8.59 -21.72
C HIS A 70 11.14 8.93 -22.80
N GLN A 71 11.74 7.95 -23.50
CA GLN A 71 12.78 8.20 -24.51
C GLN A 71 12.31 8.17 -25.97
N VAL A 72 11.05 7.80 -26.27
CA VAL A 72 10.52 7.79 -27.66
C VAL A 72 9.67 9.03 -27.99
N LEU A 73 9.36 9.88 -27.00
CA LEU A 73 8.38 10.96 -27.18
C LEU A 73 8.86 12.18 -27.99
N HIS A 74 10.14 12.26 -28.37
CA HIS A 74 10.72 13.54 -28.79
C HIS A 74 10.93 13.81 -30.30
N GLN A 75 10.49 12.96 -31.23
CA GLN A 75 10.70 13.26 -32.67
C GLN A 75 9.53 13.07 -33.64
N ALA A 76 8.32 12.64 -33.21
CA ALA A 76 7.20 12.48 -34.16
C ALA A 76 5.81 12.96 -33.68
N ALA A 77 5.52 12.97 -32.37
CA ALA A 77 4.15 13.24 -31.88
C ALA A 77 3.85 14.72 -31.63
N LEU A 78 4.84 15.51 -31.21
CA LEU A 78 4.66 16.92 -30.85
C LEU A 78 4.23 17.82 -32.03
N PRO A 79 4.75 17.66 -33.26
CA PRO A 79 4.34 18.49 -34.40
C PRO A 79 2.89 18.23 -34.82
N ALA A 80 2.43 16.97 -34.76
CA ALA A 80 1.09 16.58 -35.12
C ALA A 80 0.05 17.09 -34.11
N LEU A 81 0.37 17.03 -32.82
CA LEU A 81 -0.49 17.57 -31.76
C LEU A 81 -0.62 19.10 -31.86
N LEU A 82 0.48 19.80 -32.15
CA LEU A 82 0.50 21.25 -32.35
C LEU A 82 -0.34 21.66 -33.58
N GLN A 83 -0.29 20.88 -34.66
CA GLN A 83 -1.12 21.10 -35.86
C GLN A 83 -2.61 20.90 -35.60
N VAL A 84 -2.99 19.88 -34.80
CA VAL A 84 -4.40 19.67 -34.41
C VAL A 84 -4.92 20.82 -33.55
N LEU A 85 -4.12 21.30 -32.59
CA LEU A 85 -4.46 22.46 -31.77
C LEU A 85 -4.62 23.74 -32.60
N GLN A 86 -3.74 23.99 -33.58
CA GLN A 86 -3.86 25.13 -34.48
C GLN A 86 -5.11 25.08 -35.35
N VAL A 87 -5.50 23.89 -35.84
CA VAL A 87 -6.75 23.69 -36.60
C VAL A 87 -7.99 23.93 -35.73
N LEU A 88 -8.00 23.46 -34.49
CA LEU A 88 -9.09 23.70 -33.54
C LEU A 88 -9.22 25.19 -33.17
N GLN A 89 -8.10 25.89 -33.01
CA GLN A 89 -8.07 27.33 -32.70
C GLN A 89 -8.56 28.18 -33.89
N ALA A 90 -8.24 27.78 -35.13
CA ALA A 90 -8.75 28.39 -36.35
C ALA A 90 -10.27 28.14 -36.52
N LEU A 91 -10.75 26.92 -36.25
CA LEU A 91 -12.17 26.58 -36.28
C LEU A 91 -12.99 27.35 -35.23
N ARG A 92 -12.43 27.53 -34.03
CA ARG A 92 -13.04 28.35 -32.97
C ARG A 92 -13.17 29.82 -33.40
N SER A 93 -12.16 30.36 -34.08
CA SER A 93 -12.17 31.73 -34.59
C SER A 93 -13.22 31.94 -35.71
N LEU A 94 -13.48 30.90 -36.51
CA LEU A 94 -14.52 30.89 -37.55
C LEU A 94 -15.95 30.83 -36.99
N LEU A 95 -16.15 30.24 -35.80
CA LEU A 95 -17.45 30.11 -35.15
C LEU A 95 -17.95 31.43 -34.53
N VAL A 96 -17.04 32.36 -34.22
CA VAL A 96 -17.31 33.65 -33.54
C VAL A 96 -17.50 34.81 -34.53
N LEU A 97 -17.48 34.55 -35.84
CA LEU A 97 -17.65 35.58 -36.87
C LEU A 97 -19.07 36.21 -36.85
N PRO A 98 -19.18 37.54 -37.00
CA PRO A 98 -20.46 38.24 -37.03
C PRO A 98 -21.30 37.86 -38.25
N LEU A 99 -22.64 37.87 -38.10
CA LEU A 99 -23.62 37.47 -39.12
C LEU A 99 -23.61 38.33 -40.41
N GLN A 100 -22.85 39.43 -40.43
CA GLN A 100 -22.69 40.34 -41.57
C GLN A 100 -21.46 40.03 -42.46
N ALA A 101 -20.81 38.88 -42.25
CA ALA A 101 -19.67 38.46 -43.06
C ALA A 101 -20.07 38.18 -44.55
N PRO A 102 -19.15 38.37 -45.51
CA PRO A 102 -19.43 38.10 -46.92
C PRO A 102 -19.86 36.65 -47.16
N ARG A 103 -20.74 36.42 -48.15
CA ARG A 103 -21.42 35.13 -48.41
C ARG A 103 -20.47 33.92 -48.48
N TRP A 104 -19.23 34.09 -48.93
CA TRP A 104 -18.24 33.02 -49.00
C TRP A 104 -17.69 32.59 -47.61
N LEU A 105 -17.59 33.52 -46.65
CA LEU A 105 -17.23 33.24 -45.26
C LEU A 105 -18.37 32.54 -44.50
N LEU A 106 -19.62 32.90 -44.78
CA LEU A 106 -20.79 32.23 -44.22
C LEU A 106 -20.94 30.78 -44.72
N ALA A 107 -20.62 30.54 -46.00
CA ALA A 107 -20.55 29.20 -46.57
C ALA A 107 -19.46 28.34 -45.91
N LEU A 108 -18.28 28.93 -45.64
CA LEU A 108 -17.20 28.25 -44.91
C LEU A 108 -17.61 27.88 -43.48
N ARG A 109 -18.34 28.77 -42.80
CA ARG A 109 -18.89 28.53 -41.44
C ARG A 109 -19.89 27.39 -41.41
N LEU A 110 -20.80 27.32 -42.41
CA LEU A 110 -21.76 26.21 -42.56
C LEU A 110 -21.07 24.87 -42.89
N GLN A 111 -20.00 24.90 -43.69
CA GLN A 111 -19.18 23.72 -43.99
C GLN A 111 -18.46 23.21 -42.73
N ALA A 112 -17.88 24.12 -41.93
CA ALA A 112 -17.23 23.81 -40.65
C ALA A 112 -18.22 23.24 -39.63
N LEU A 113 -19.44 23.79 -39.56
CA LEU A 113 -20.50 23.29 -38.67
C LEU A 113 -20.93 21.86 -39.03
N ARG A 114 -21.08 21.56 -40.33
CA ARG A 114 -21.40 20.21 -40.82
C ARG A 114 -20.30 19.18 -40.55
N LEU A 115 -19.04 19.62 -40.46
CA LEU A 115 -17.88 18.78 -40.14
C LEU A 115 -17.75 18.51 -38.63
N LEU A 116 -18.12 19.46 -37.78
CA LEU A 116 -18.08 19.35 -36.31
C LEU A 116 -19.27 18.57 -35.73
N LEU A 117 -20.44 18.63 -36.38
CA LEU A 117 -21.67 18.00 -35.90
C LEU A 117 -21.57 16.48 -35.58
N PRO A 118 -20.88 15.64 -36.37
CA PRO A 118 -20.71 14.22 -36.05
C PRO A 118 -19.62 13.93 -35.00
N LEU A 119 -18.82 14.93 -34.60
CA LEU A 119 -17.77 14.81 -33.58
C LEU A 119 -18.25 15.20 -32.17
N LEU A 120 -19.44 15.83 -32.05
CA LEU A 120 -20.04 16.24 -30.78
C LEU A 120 -20.13 15.14 -29.69
N PRO A 121 -20.46 13.86 -30.00
CA PRO A 121 -20.57 12.84 -28.95
C PRO A 121 -19.23 12.30 -28.43
N VAL A 122 -18.09 12.77 -28.97
CA VAL A 122 -16.73 12.33 -28.57
C VAL A 122 -15.94 13.47 -27.90
N LEU A 123 -16.51 14.68 -27.79
CA LEU A 123 -15.91 15.83 -27.11
C LEU A 123 -16.43 15.89 -25.66
N PRO A 124 -15.56 16.03 -24.62
CA PRO A 124 -16.02 16.22 -23.24
C PRO A 124 -16.74 17.58 -23.09
N PRO A 125 -17.71 17.70 -22.16
CA PRO A 125 -18.44 18.95 -21.96
C PRO A 125 -17.52 20.02 -21.37
N VAL A 126 -17.36 21.14 -22.08
CA VAL A 126 -16.60 22.31 -21.62
C VAL A 126 -17.55 23.50 -21.49
N LEU A 127 -17.82 23.88 -20.22
CA LEU A 127 -18.31 25.16 -19.66
C LEU A 127 -19.66 25.12 -18.90
N GLN A 128 -19.57 25.22 -17.57
CA GLN A 128 -20.49 26.04 -16.75
C GLN A 128 -19.91 27.47 -16.61
N PRO A 129 -20.74 28.53 -16.47
CA PRO A 129 -20.27 29.90 -16.33
C PRO A 129 -19.86 30.24 -14.89
N LEU A 130 -18.72 30.95 -14.79
CA LEU A 130 -18.27 31.72 -13.62
C LEU A 130 -19.31 32.79 -13.23
N GLN A 131 -19.80 32.75 -11.99
CA GLN A 131 -20.40 33.91 -11.34
C GLN A 131 -19.34 34.63 -10.51
N ALA A 132 -19.25 35.94 -10.73
CA ALA A 132 -18.29 36.87 -10.16
C ALA A 132 -18.55 37.15 -8.67
N HIS A 133 -17.48 37.19 -7.87
CA HIS A 133 -17.37 38.14 -6.76
C HIS A 133 -16.00 38.84 -6.86
N SER A 134 -16.09 40.16 -6.90
CA SER A 134 -15.02 41.14 -7.09
C SER A 134 -14.02 41.16 -5.93
N VAL A 135 -12.73 41.11 -6.23
CA VAL A 135 -11.67 41.59 -5.34
C VAL A 135 -11.04 42.80 -6.02
N ALA A 136 -11.20 43.97 -5.40
CA ALA A 136 -10.56 45.21 -5.80
C ALA A 136 -9.14 45.27 -5.22
N SER A 137 -8.18 45.66 -6.05
CA SER A 137 -6.80 45.98 -5.68
C SER A 137 -6.72 47.29 -4.89
N SER A 138 -5.84 47.36 -3.89
CA SER A 138 -5.08 48.57 -3.59
C SER A 138 -3.77 48.26 -2.85
N ALA A 139 -2.79 49.12 -3.09
CA ALA A 139 -1.38 48.97 -2.80
C ALA A 139 -0.97 49.30 -1.33
N THR A 140 0.27 48.94 -1.01
CA THR A 140 1.12 49.29 0.15
C THR A 140 0.90 50.69 0.77
N PRO A 141 1.19 50.85 2.08
CA PRO A 141 2.46 51.49 2.45
C PRO A 141 3.16 50.96 3.72
N SER A 142 4.34 51.53 3.93
CA SER A 142 5.46 51.21 4.83
C SER A 142 5.29 51.59 6.32
N SER A 143 6.14 50.95 7.14
CA SER A 143 6.93 51.52 8.26
C SER A 143 6.36 51.61 9.71
N THR A 144 7.17 51.05 10.62
CA THR A 144 7.54 51.45 12.00
C THR A 144 6.52 51.54 13.16
N SER A 145 6.73 50.64 14.14
CA SER A 145 7.10 50.92 15.56
C SER A 145 6.04 51.09 16.66
N VAL A 146 6.39 50.46 17.80
CA VAL A 146 6.11 50.74 19.24
C VAL A 146 4.75 50.34 19.86
N ALA A 147 4.88 49.41 20.82
CA ALA A 147 4.20 49.18 22.11
C ALA A 147 2.90 49.93 22.47
N SER A 148 1.93 49.18 23.03
CA SER A 148 1.58 49.17 24.47
C SER A 148 0.15 48.66 24.71
N SER A 149 0.03 47.90 25.81
CA SER A 149 -1.14 47.64 26.68
C SER A 149 -2.52 48.22 26.29
N THR A 150 -3.57 47.40 26.43
CA THR A 150 -4.64 47.58 27.45
C THR A 150 -5.75 46.52 27.32
N THR A 151 -6.05 45.87 28.45
CA THR A 151 -7.31 45.19 28.78
C THR A 151 -8.45 46.23 28.91
N PRO A 152 -9.73 45.86 28.70
CA PRO A 152 -10.61 45.48 29.84
C PRO A 152 -11.54 44.29 29.51
N SER A 153 -11.78 43.34 30.44
CA SER A 153 -12.86 43.32 31.45
C SER A 153 -14.27 43.41 30.82
N SER A 154 -15.32 42.65 31.12
CA SER A 154 -15.62 41.56 32.06
C SER A 154 -17.15 41.38 32.00
N THR A 155 -17.71 40.18 31.93
CA THR A 155 -18.73 39.75 32.91
C THR A 155 -19.02 38.25 32.84
N SER A 156 -18.86 37.65 34.01
CA SER A 156 -19.10 36.29 34.46
C SER A 156 -20.55 36.03 34.86
N VAL A 157 -21.05 34.80 34.70
CA VAL A 157 -21.78 34.07 35.77
C VAL A 157 -21.45 32.57 35.67
N ALA A 158 -21.15 31.99 36.83
CA ALA A 158 -20.61 30.65 37.08
C ALA A 158 -21.67 29.66 37.61
N SER A 159 -21.30 28.37 37.63
CA SER A 159 -21.52 27.38 38.72
C SER A 159 -20.89 26.03 38.28
N SER A 160 -19.63 25.72 38.60
CA SER A 160 -19.11 25.06 39.82
C SER A 160 -19.59 23.61 40.04
N THR A 161 -18.68 22.64 39.88
CA THR A 161 -18.16 21.80 40.98
C THR A 161 -17.07 20.84 40.46
N THR A 162 -15.87 20.99 41.00
CA THR A 162 -14.79 19.97 41.07
C THR A 162 -14.81 19.44 42.52
N PRO A 163 -14.25 18.25 42.87
CA PRO A 163 -12.79 18.08 42.89
C PRO A 163 -12.23 16.65 42.60
N SER A 164 -11.00 16.68 42.08
CA SER A 164 -9.80 15.95 42.53
C SER A 164 -9.69 14.42 42.54
N SER A 165 -8.54 14.03 41.97
CA SER A 165 -7.79 12.78 42.02
C SER A 165 -7.41 12.29 43.42
N THR A 166 -7.36 10.97 43.61
CA THR A 166 -6.34 10.31 44.45
C THR A 166 -6.19 8.84 44.06
N SER A 167 -4.95 8.43 43.88
CA SER A 167 -4.46 7.06 43.71
C SER A 167 -4.12 6.45 45.07
N VAL A 168 -4.49 5.18 45.32
CA VAL A 168 -3.77 4.31 46.26
C VAL A 168 -3.95 2.83 45.88
N ALA A 169 -2.83 2.12 45.79
CA ALA A 169 -2.76 0.65 45.81
C ALA A 169 -3.05 0.11 47.22
N SER A 170 -3.44 -1.16 47.36
CA SER A 170 -2.94 -2.07 48.42
C SER A 170 -3.54 -3.47 48.30
N SER A 171 -2.66 -4.46 48.36
CA SER A 171 -2.91 -5.86 48.66
C SER A 171 -3.31 -6.05 50.13
N THR A 172 -4.10 -7.09 50.44
CA THR A 172 -3.97 -8.03 51.59
C THR A 172 -5.21 -8.94 51.69
N THR A 173 -4.99 -10.26 51.63
CA THR A 173 -5.85 -11.35 52.14
C THR A 173 -5.53 -11.61 53.64
N PRO A 174 -6.17 -12.56 54.36
CA PRO A 174 -7.52 -13.15 54.31
C PRO A 174 -8.20 -13.24 55.71
N SER A 175 -9.47 -13.68 55.82
CA SER A 175 -9.95 -14.50 56.95
C SER A 175 -11.31 -15.17 56.70
N SER A 176 -11.36 -16.44 57.11
CA SER A 176 -12.36 -17.51 57.11
C SER A 176 -13.77 -17.26 57.67
N THR A 177 -14.78 -17.93 57.12
CA THR A 177 -15.66 -18.85 57.88
C THR A 177 -16.47 -19.79 56.96
N SER A 178 -16.70 -21.01 57.44
CA SER A 178 -17.13 -22.21 56.70
C SER A 178 -18.55 -22.66 57.05
N ALA A 179 -19.27 -23.28 56.10
CA ALA A 179 -20.29 -24.34 56.25
C ALA A 179 -20.59 -24.92 54.84
N ALA A 180 -20.11 -26.12 54.43
CA ALA A 180 -20.64 -27.50 54.65
C ALA A 180 -22.13 -27.64 54.22
N SER A 181 -22.55 -28.51 53.28
CA SER A 181 -22.22 -29.94 53.11
C SER A 181 -22.58 -30.55 51.74
N SER A 182 -21.75 -31.52 51.28
CA SER A 182 -22.03 -32.84 50.64
C SER A 182 -22.71 -32.89 49.25
N THR A 183 -22.30 -33.65 48.21
CA THR A 183 -21.56 -34.94 48.06
C THR A 183 -20.91 -35.09 46.66
N THR A 184 -19.68 -35.61 46.62
CA THR A 184 -18.85 -36.11 45.46
C THR A 184 -19.28 -37.57 45.08
N PRO A 185 -18.72 -38.35 44.11
CA PRO A 185 -17.41 -38.30 43.39
C PRO A 185 -17.47 -38.69 41.87
N SER A 186 -16.42 -38.74 41.01
CA SER A 186 -15.00 -39.11 41.18
C SER A 186 -14.10 -38.68 39.99
N SER A 187 -12.85 -38.33 40.31
CA SER A 187 -11.53 -38.72 39.72
C SER A 187 -11.22 -38.46 38.23
N THR A 188 -10.07 -37.95 37.78
CA THR A 188 -8.70 -37.97 38.35
C THR A 188 -7.82 -36.94 37.64
N SER A 189 -6.97 -36.23 38.39
CA SER A 189 -5.95 -35.29 37.94
C SER A 189 -4.55 -35.89 38.06
N VAL A 190 -3.64 -35.60 37.13
CA VAL A 190 -2.18 -35.65 37.40
C VAL A 190 -1.49 -34.46 36.72
N ALA A 191 -0.79 -33.67 37.53
CA ALA A 191 0.13 -32.62 37.12
C ALA A 191 1.53 -33.19 36.85
N SER A 192 2.33 -32.51 36.05
CA SER A 192 3.79 -32.67 36.08
C SER A 192 4.49 -31.37 35.69
N SER A 193 5.18 -30.80 36.67
CA SER A 193 6.24 -29.81 36.55
C SER A 193 7.56 -30.48 36.14
N THR A 194 8.30 -29.92 35.20
CA THR A 194 9.78 -30.03 35.17
C THR A 194 10.40 -28.91 34.34
N THR A 195 11.30 -28.16 34.99
CA THR A 195 12.33 -27.27 34.45
C THR A 195 13.28 -28.03 33.51
N PRO A 196 13.79 -27.44 32.40
CA PRO A 196 14.84 -28.07 31.61
C PRO A 196 16.24 -27.62 32.08
N SER A 197 17.10 -28.58 32.37
CA SER A 197 18.55 -28.40 32.44
C SER A 197 19.22 -29.08 31.26
N SER A 198 20.16 -28.37 30.66
CA SER A 198 20.97 -28.74 29.50
C SER A 198 22.01 -29.82 29.80
N THR A 199 22.22 -30.75 28.87
CA THR A 199 23.54 -31.34 28.60
C THR A 199 23.58 -31.91 27.18
N SER A 200 24.61 -31.52 26.44
CA SER A 200 25.00 -31.97 25.10
C SER A 200 25.59 -33.39 25.12
N VAL A 201 25.57 -34.11 23.99
CA VAL A 201 26.72 -34.57 23.17
C VAL A 201 26.20 -35.48 22.03
N ALA A 202 26.83 -35.32 20.86
CA ALA A 202 26.60 -35.99 19.57
C ALA A 202 26.76 -37.52 19.56
N SER A 203 26.19 -38.17 18.53
CA SER A 203 26.83 -39.28 17.79
C SER A 203 26.11 -39.57 16.47
N SER A 204 26.90 -39.64 15.40
CA SER A 204 26.61 -40.20 14.08
C SER A 204 26.30 -41.68 14.13
N THR A 205 25.46 -42.19 13.22
CA THR A 205 25.78 -43.30 12.29
C THR A 205 24.56 -43.68 11.44
N THR A 206 24.84 -43.88 10.15
CA THR A 206 23.99 -44.50 9.12
C THR A 206 23.64 -45.96 9.46
N PRO A 207 22.60 -46.51 8.79
CA PRO A 207 22.82 -47.81 8.16
C PRO A 207 22.30 -47.88 6.73
N SER A 208 23.18 -48.39 5.87
CA SER A 208 22.86 -48.93 4.55
C SER A 208 22.44 -50.39 4.71
N SER A 209 21.33 -50.80 4.09
CA SER A 209 21.07 -52.21 3.78
C SER A 209 20.11 -52.36 2.59
N THR A 210 20.58 -53.09 1.58
CA THR A 210 19.87 -53.75 0.47
C THR A 210 20.79 -54.94 0.10
N PRO A 211 20.37 -56.00 -0.63
CA PRO A 211 19.20 -56.10 -1.53
C PRO A 211 18.45 -57.46 -1.50
N SER A 212 17.33 -57.57 -2.24
CA SER A 212 16.98 -58.78 -3.01
C SER A 212 15.89 -58.52 -4.07
N SER A 213 16.26 -58.91 -5.30
CA SER A 213 15.56 -59.16 -6.56
C SER A 213 14.04 -59.32 -6.62
N THR A 214 13.41 -58.72 -7.64
CA THR A 214 12.72 -59.49 -8.70
C THR A 214 12.56 -58.69 -10.00
N SER A 215 12.59 -59.44 -11.10
CA SER A 215 12.72 -59.10 -12.51
C SER A 215 11.45 -58.61 -13.20
N SER A 216 11.58 -57.72 -14.19
CA SER A 216 10.97 -57.89 -15.51
C SER A 216 11.55 -56.93 -16.55
N SER A 217 11.86 -57.52 -17.69
CA SER A 217 12.54 -57.05 -18.90
C SER A 217 11.67 -56.19 -19.83
N ALA A 218 12.28 -55.20 -20.50
CA ALA A 218 12.09 -54.97 -21.93
C ALA A 218 13.23 -54.09 -22.49
N SER A 219 13.68 -54.46 -23.68
CA SER A 219 14.95 -54.07 -24.31
C SER A 219 14.72 -53.12 -25.49
N SER A 220 15.63 -52.17 -25.70
CA SER A 220 16.14 -51.72 -27.03
C SER A 220 17.22 -50.64 -26.81
N SER A 221 18.52 -51.01 -26.86
CA SER A 221 19.44 -50.85 -28.02
C SER A 221 19.56 -49.39 -28.49
N SER A 222 20.66 -48.69 -28.16
CA SER A 222 21.90 -48.53 -28.97
C SER A 222 22.02 -47.07 -29.42
N ALA A 223 23.15 -46.37 -29.50
CA ALA A 223 24.56 -46.74 -29.50
C ALA A 223 25.42 -45.55 -29.01
N SER A 224 26.63 -45.87 -28.56
CA SER A 224 27.72 -44.98 -28.19
C SER A 224 28.23 -44.09 -29.34
N SER A 225 28.79 -42.93 -28.98
CA SER A 225 30.00 -42.43 -29.63
C SER A 225 30.85 -41.61 -28.65
N THR A 226 32.13 -41.57 -28.98
CA THR A 226 33.31 -41.50 -28.12
C THR A 226 34.04 -40.15 -28.23
N THR A 227 34.51 -39.64 -27.08
CA THR A 227 35.84 -39.02 -26.86
C THR A 227 36.08 -37.57 -27.37
N PRO A 228 37.19 -36.87 -26.99
CA PRO A 228 37.13 -35.74 -26.04
C PRO A 228 37.83 -34.48 -26.58
N ILE A 229 37.57 -33.29 -26.02
CA ILE A 229 38.48 -32.14 -26.21
C ILE A 229 38.67 -31.39 -24.90
N SER A 230 39.93 -31.39 -24.47
CA SER A 230 40.53 -30.58 -23.43
C SER A 230 40.51 -29.09 -23.79
N THR A 231 40.29 -28.22 -22.81
CA THR A 231 40.93 -26.89 -22.80
C THR A 231 41.08 -26.44 -21.36
N ALA A 232 42.34 -26.34 -20.94
CA ALA A 232 42.76 -25.82 -19.65
C ALA A 232 42.59 -24.30 -19.61
N SER A 233 42.17 -23.78 -18.46
CA SER A 233 42.49 -22.42 -18.02
C SER A 233 42.80 -22.45 -16.54
N SER A 234 44.06 -22.15 -16.26
CA SER A 234 44.71 -22.05 -14.95
C SER A 234 44.08 -20.96 -14.07
N THR A 235 43.65 -21.33 -12.87
CA THR A 235 43.41 -20.39 -11.77
C THR A 235 44.33 -20.75 -10.62
N SER A 236 45.33 -19.89 -10.38
CA SER A 236 46.23 -19.95 -9.24
C SER A 236 45.51 -19.44 -7.99
N THR A 237 45.22 -20.34 -7.05
CA THR A 237 44.73 -20.02 -5.71
C THR A 237 45.92 -19.71 -4.79
N PRO A 238 45.97 -18.55 -4.11
CA PRO A 238 46.90 -18.35 -3.02
C PRO A 238 46.38 -19.12 -1.79
N SER A 239 47.09 -20.18 -1.44
CA SER A 239 46.92 -20.90 -0.17
C SER A 239 47.53 -20.07 0.96
N ALA A 240 46.73 -19.20 1.58
CA ALA A 240 47.08 -18.60 2.86
C ALA A 240 46.51 -19.49 3.97
N THR A 241 47.39 -20.17 4.69
CA THR A 241 47.06 -20.90 5.92
C THR A 241 46.50 -19.91 6.95
N PRO A 242 45.26 -20.06 7.45
CA PRO A 242 44.79 -19.21 8.52
C PRO A 242 45.55 -19.60 9.79
N THR A 243 46.43 -18.73 10.24
CA THR A 243 46.91 -18.76 11.62
C THR A 243 45.71 -18.38 12.48
N SER A 244 45.13 -19.37 13.18
CA SER A 244 44.09 -19.12 14.16
C SER A 244 44.70 -18.30 15.31
N SER A 245 44.57 -16.98 15.24
CA SER A 245 44.56 -16.19 16.46
C SER A 245 43.31 -16.61 17.22
N THR A 246 43.50 -17.26 18.36
CA THR A 246 42.42 -17.48 19.32
C THR A 246 41.89 -16.11 19.74
N LEU A 247 40.82 -15.66 19.08
CA LEU A 247 39.96 -14.60 19.59
C LEU A 247 39.62 -14.97 21.05
N PRO A 248 39.74 -14.05 22.03
CA PRO A 248 39.03 -14.26 23.26
C PRO A 248 37.55 -14.41 22.88
N SER A 249 36.95 -15.56 23.15
CA SER A 249 35.58 -15.89 22.73
C SER A 249 34.59 -15.11 23.59
N ALA A 250 34.54 -13.80 23.41
CA ALA A 250 33.53 -12.97 24.00
C ALA A 250 32.18 -13.37 23.39
N THR A 251 31.24 -13.75 24.25
CA THR A 251 29.84 -13.98 23.87
C THR A 251 29.09 -12.67 24.06
N VAL A 252 28.18 -12.36 23.14
CA VAL A 252 27.37 -11.14 23.22
C VAL A 252 25.91 -11.52 23.04
N ASP A 253 25.07 -11.15 24.00
CA ASP A 253 23.62 -11.30 23.88
C ASP A 253 23.11 -10.44 22.72
N SER A 254 22.18 -10.95 21.92
CA SER A 254 21.67 -10.22 20.74
C SER A 254 20.66 -9.11 21.05
N THR A 255 20.45 -8.80 22.33
CA THR A 255 19.55 -7.73 22.78
C THR A 255 20.09 -6.37 22.34
N VAL A 256 19.24 -5.51 21.80
CA VAL A 256 19.60 -4.13 21.45
C VAL A 256 19.30 -3.21 22.63
N LEU A 257 20.28 -2.43 23.08
CA LEU A 257 20.06 -1.36 24.06
C LEU A 257 19.60 -0.09 23.34
N ILE A 258 18.45 0.47 23.73
CA ILE A 258 17.96 1.77 23.24
C ILE A 258 18.11 2.79 24.37
N LEU A 259 18.88 3.85 24.12
CA LEU A 259 19.04 5.00 25.01
C LEU A 259 18.21 6.17 24.46
N ALA A 260 17.27 6.67 25.26
CA ALA A 260 16.39 7.76 24.88
C ALA A 260 16.01 8.65 26.07
N LYS A 261 15.51 9.85 25.78
CA LYS A 261 15.07 10.83 26.79
C LYS A 261 13.72 10.46 27.45
N ASP A 262 12.86 9.77 26.73
CA ASP A 262 11.52 9.37 27.18
C ASP A 262 11.02 8.13 26.41
N ALA A 263 9.92 7.54 26.88
CA ALA A 263 9.35 6.33 26.30
C ALA A 263 8.83 6.53 24.87
N ALA A 264 8.34 7.73 24.52
CA ALA A 264 7.86 8.03 23.17
C ALA A 264 9.02 8.03 22.17
N THR A 265 10.14 8.65 22.53
CA THR A 265 11.36 8.69 21.74
C THR A 265 11.99 7.29 21.63
N ALA A 266 11.98 6.51 22.73
CA ALA A 266 12.43 5.11 22.69
C ALA A 266 11.58 4.26 21.74
N LYS A 267 10.26 4.51 21.71
CA LYS A 267 9.32 3.80 20.83
C LYS A 267 9.72 3.91 19.36
N LEU A 268 10.12 5.10 18.92
CA LEU A 268 10.52 5.38 17.54
C LEU A 268 11.72 4.55 17.07
N ALA A 269 12.66 4.21 17.96
CA ALA A 269 13.73 3.24 17.67
C ALA A 269 13.24 1.79 17.72
N SER A 270 12.35 1.49 18.67
CA SER A 270 11.90 0.12 18.92
C SER A 270 10.90 -0.40 17.90
N ASP A 271 10.13 0.46 17.22
CA ASP A 271 9.08 0.04 16.28
C ASP A 271 9.64 -0.88 15.19
N GLY A 272 10.78 -0.52 14.59
CA GLY A 272 11.47 -1.36 13.62
C GLY A 272 11.98 -2.67 14.21
N LEU A 273 12.57 -2.65 15.40
CA LEU A 273 13.05 -3.86 16.06
C LEU A 273 11.90 -4.81 16.39
N ASN A 274 10.79 -4.28 16.90
CA ASN A 274 9.57 -5.02 17.20
C ASN A 274 8.95 -5.63 15.95
N ALA A 275 8.90 -4.89 14.83
CA ALA A 275 8.42 -5.40 13.55
C ALA A 275 9.26 -6.58 13.03
N TYR A 276 10.57 -6.59 13.33
CA TYR A 276 11.44 -7.73 13.03
C TYR A 276 11.40 -8.85 14.08
N GLY A 277 10.88 -8.59 15.28
CA GLY A 277 10.94 -9.50 16.43
C GLY A 277 12.30 -9.55 17.14
N ILE A 278 13.14 -8.52 16.96
CA ILE A 278 14.48 -8.42 17.57
C ILE A 278 14.33 -8.01 19.03
N PRO A 279 14.92 -8.76 19.99
CA PRO A 279 14.89 -8.38 21.40
C PRO A 279 15.58 -7.03 21.65
N PHE A 280 14.95 -6.16 22.43
CA PHE A 280 15.52 -4.88 22.82
C PHE A 280 15.20 -4.54 24.28
N GLN A 281 16.02 -3.66 24.85
CA GLN A 281 15.80 -3.03 26.14
C GLN A 281 15.85 -1.52 25.96
N SER A 282 14.75 -0.83 26.26
CA SER A 282 14.74 0.62 26.35
C SER A 282 15.21 1.08 27.74
N PHE A 283 16.12 2.04 27.76
CA PHE A 283 16.62 2.68 28.96
C PHE A 283 16.47 4.20 28.84
N ILE A 284 15.68 4.77 29.74
CA ILE A 284 15.34 6.18 29.74
C ILE A 284 16.37 6.95 30.56
N VAL A 285 17.00 7.95 29.95
CA VAL A 285 17.97 8.83 30.61
C VAL A 285 17.30 10.18 30.83
N ALA A 286 16.93 10.44 32.08
CA ALA A 286 16.33 11.71 32.49
C ALA A 286 17.35 12.86 32.40
N GLN A 287 16.87 14.11 32.31
CA GLN A 287 17.74 15.30 32.28
C GLN A 287 18.66 15.41 33.50
N ALA A 288 18.24 14.92 34.67
CA ALA A 288 19.07 14.88 35.87
C ALA A 288 20.22 13.84 35.80
N GLY A 289 20.30 13.08 34.71
CA GLY A 289 21.20 11.94 34.54
C GLY A 289 20.58 10.63 35.01
N SER A 290 21.20 9.51 34.62
CA SER A 290 20.80 8.16 35.03
C SER A 290 22.01 7.23 34.98
N THR A 291 22.10 6.23 35.86
CA THR A 291 23.19 5.24 35.80
C THR A 291 22.91 4.23 34.68
N LEU A 292 23.83 4.10 33.72
CA LEU A 292 23.69 3.12 32.63
C LEU A 292 23.42 1.70 33.15
N PRO A 293 22.65 0.87 32.42
CA PRO A 293 22.54 -0.54 32.74
C PRO A 293 23.90 -1.23 32.63
N VAL A 294 24.02 -2.39 33.28
CA VAL A 294 25.24 -3.20 33.22
C VAL A 294 25.48 -3.66 31.78
N LEU A 295 26.55 -3.15 31.15
CA LEU A 295 26.85 -3.43 29.74
C LEU A 295 27.40 -4.84 29.52
N ASN A 296 28.13 -5.40 30.49
CA ASN A 296 28.73 -6.72 30.42
C ASN A 296 28.75 -7.38 31.82
N SER A 297 28.52 -8.69 31.87
CA SER A 297 28.53 -9.48 33.11
C SER A 297 29.92 -9.99 33.48
N SER A 298 30.83 -10.08 32.51
CA SER A 298 32.23 -10.44 32.67
C SER A 298 33.09 -9.86 31.55
N LEU A 299 34.40 -10.11 31.54
CA LEU A 299 35.30 -9.70 30.45
C LEU A 299 35.00 -10.38 29.11
N THR A 300 34.22 -11.47 29.12
CA THR A 300 33.90 -12.27 27.92
C THR A 300 32.41 -12.47 27.72
N SER A 301 31.54 -11.73 28.41
CA SER A 301 30.09 -11.79 28.23
C SER A 301 29.48 -10.38 28.23
N GLY A 302 29.11 -9.91 27.05
CA GLY A 302 28.42 -8.65 26.83
C GLY A 302 26.91 -8.83 26.79
N ASN A 303 26.16 -7.90 27.38
CA ASN A 303 24.70 -8.03 27.54
C ASN A 303 23.92 -7.44 26.35
N TYR A 304 24.59 -6.76 25.42
CA TYR A 304 23.94 -6.06 24.30
C TYR A 304 24.71 -6.18 22.99
N GLY A 305 24.05 -6.65 21.94
CA GLY A 305 24.63 -6.88 20.61
C GLY A 305 24.60 -5.65 19.70
N GLY A 306 23.85 -4.63 20.10
CA GLY A 306 23.73 -3.35 19.42
C GLY A 306 23.28 -2.26 20.39
N ILE A 307 23.63 -1.01 20.08
CA ILE A 307 23.21 0.15 20.85
C ILE A 307 22.55 1.14 19.89
N ILE A 308 21.38 1.67 20.23
CA ILE A 308 20.74 2.79 19.54
C ILE A 308 20.65 3.95 20.53
N VAL A 309 21.05 5.14 20.08
CA VAL A 309 20.88 6.38 20.84
C VAL A 309 20.02 7.33 20.03
N MET A 310 18.94 7.81 20.66
CA MET A 310 18.02 8.75 20.07
C MET A 310 18.35 10.18 20.50
N SER A 311 18.46 11.08 19.54
CA SER A 311 18.60 12.54 19.72
C SER A 311 19.72 12.93 20.68
N SER A 312 20.85 12.21 20.67
CA SER A 312 21.95 12.32 21.66
C SER A 312 21.53 12.21 23.13
N VAL A 313 20.28 11.85 23.42
CA VAL A 313 19.61 12.10 24.71
C VAL A 313 19.89 13.53 25.21
N ALA A 314 19.76 14.50 24.31
CA ALA A 314 20.09 15.89 24.58
C ALA A 314 18.94 16.65 25.24
N TYR A 315 19.30 17.54 26.16
CA TYR A 315 18.40 18.49 26.82
C TYR A 315 19.04 19.88 26.83
N ASP A 316 18.22 20.92 26.86
CA ASP A 316 18.67 22.27 27.13
C ASP A 316 18.84 22.47 28.65
N TYR A 317 20.07 22.62 29.10
CA TYR A 317 20.40 22.93 30.50
C TYR A 317 20.38 24.44 30.78
N GLY A 318 20.06 25.26 29.78
CA GLY A 318 19.96 26.70 29.88
C GLY A 318 21.31 27.42 30.00
N GLY A 319 21.22 28.75 30.06
CA GLY A 319 22.38 29.63 30.24
C GLY A 319 23.47 29.42 29.19
N THR A 320 24.73 29.35 29.63
CA THR A 320 25.90 29.12 28.77
C THR A 320 26.16 27.64 28.51
N THR A 321 25.50 26.73 29.23
CA THR A 321 25.64 25.28 29.04
C THR A 321 24.89 24.81 27.80
N GLY A 322 23.69 25.36 27.58
CA GLY A 322 22.86 25.07 26.42
C GLY A 322 22.50 23.59 26.26
N TRP A 323 22.36 23.16 25.01
CA TRP A 323 22.04 21.78 24.66
C TRP A 323 23.22 20.85 24.91
N GLN A 324 23.04 19.85 25.78
CA GLN A 324 24.03 18.82 26.09
C GLN A 324 23.36 17.45 26.24
N SER A 325 24.12 16.38 26.00
CA SER A 325 23.67 15.02 26.32
C SER A 325 23.50 14.85 27.82
N ALA A 326 22.44 14.17 28.26
CA ALA A 326 22.31 13.71 29.65
C ALA A 326 23.17 12.47 29.96
N ILE A 327 23.76 11.84 28.93
CA ILE A 327 24.79 10.82 29.10
C ILE A 327 26.12 11.53 29.35
N THR A 328 26.75 11.24 30.49
CA THR A 328 27.99 11.93 30.89
C THR A 328 29.19 11.48 30.03
N THR A 329 30.28 12.24 30.05
CA THR A 329 31.53 11.88 29.35
C THR A 329 32.07 10.51 29.77
N ASP A 330 31.99 10.17 31.06
CA ASP A 330 32.41 8.86 31.58
C ASP A 330 31.51 7.73 31.06
N GLN A 331 30.20 7.98 30.98
CA GLN A 331 29.25 7.03 30.41
C GLN A 331 29.44 6.82 28.92
N TRP A 332 29.70 7.89 28.16
CA TRP A 332 30.12 7.78 26.76
C TRP A 332 31.40 6.97 26.60
N THR A 333 32.37 7.19 27.50
CA THR A 333 33.62 6.42 27.52
C THR A 333 33.34 4.94 27.79
N ALA A 334 32.45 4.62 28.73
CA ALA A 334 32.03 3.25 29.01
C ALA A 334 31.37 2.58 27.80
N LEU A 335 30.44 3.27 27.12
CA LEU A 335 29.80 2.78 25.90
C LEU A 335 30.82 2.54 24.78
N ASN A 336 31.73 3.48 24.56
CA ASN A 336 32.79 3.38 23.54
C ASN A 336 33.75 2.22 23.84
N ASN A 337 34.15 2.03 25.10
CA ASN A 337 34.98 0.90 25.52
C ASN A 337 34.27 -0.43 25.35
N TYR A 338 32.96 -0.48 25.62
CA TYR A 338 32.14 -1.66 25.38
C TYR A 338 32.09 -2.03 23.89
N GLN A 339 31.91 -1.05 23.00
CA GLN A 339 31.98 -1.27 21.55
C GLN A 339 33.31 -1.91 21.12
N LEU A 340 34.43 -1.41 21.63
CA LEU A 340 35.76 -1.93 21.32
C LEU A 340 36.01 -3.33 21.91
N SER A 341 35.54 -3.57 23.14
CA SER A 341 35.78 -4.84 23.85
C SER A 341 34.95 -6.00 23.30
N PHE A 342 33.73 -5.72 22.82
CA PHE A 342 32.76 -6.72 22.36
C PHE A 342 32.43 -6.62 20.86
N ASN A 343 33.09 -5.72 20.12
CA ASN A 343 32.84 -5.46 18.70
C ASN A 343 31.37 -5.09 18.38
N VAL A 344 30.75 -4.34 19.29
CA VAL A 344 29.34 -3.92 19.19
C VAL A 344 29.23 -2.62 18.41
N ARG A 345 28.23 -2.55 17.52
CA ARG A 345 27.91 -1.39 16.69
C ARG A 345 26.93 -0.45 17.38
N MET A 346 27.09 0.86 17.17
CA MET A 346 26.18 1.89 17.70
C MET A 346 25.46 2.62 16.56
N VAL A 347 24.16 2.80 16.68
CA VAL A 347 23.35 3.65 15.81
C VAL A 347 23.00 4.93 16.56
N ARG A 348 23.06 6.05 15.86
CA ARG A 348 22.72 7.37 16.34
C ARG A 348 21.64 7.94 15.42
N ILE A 349 20.49 8.29 15.97
CA ILE A 349 19.32 8.74 15.21
C ILE A 349 18.94 10.13 15.68
N ASP A 350 18.49 10.99 14.76
CA ASP A 350 18.10 12.38 15.06
C ASP A 350 19.25 13.20 15.66
N GLU A 351 20.43 13.07 15.07
CA GLU A 351 21.62 13.79 15.51
C GLU A 351 21.83 15.11 14.75
N TYR A 352 22.37 16.09 15.44
CA TYR A 352 22.88 17.30 14.79
C TYR A 352 24.32 17.05 14.26
N PRO A 353 24.64 17.36 13.00
CA PRO A 353 25.98 17.15 12.45
C PRO A 353 27.08 17.83 13.28
N GLY A 354 28.22 17.16 13.46
CA GLY A 354 29.28 17.66 14.32
C GLY A 354 30.51 16.76 14.37
N ALA A 355 31.55 17.24 15.07
CA ALA A 355 32.87 16.60 15.10
C ALA A 355 32.83 15.15 15.62
N SER A 356 31.94 14.83 16.56
CA SER A 356 31.71 13.47 17.07
C SER A 356 31.24 12.46 16.00
N PHE A 357 30.83 12.98 14.84
CA PHE A 357 30.34 12.21 13.69
C PHE A 357 31.21 12.45 12.43
N GLY A 358 32.38 13.11 12.56
CA GLY A 358 33.26 13.42 11.43
C GLY A 358 32.62 14.35 10.39
N THR A 359 31.72 15.22 10.84
CA THR A 359 30.93 16.11 9.98
C THR A 359 30.84 17.52 10.54
N THR A 360 30.40 18.45 9.70
CA THR A 360 29.94 19.80 10.06
C THR A 360 28.55 20.03 9.46
N PRO A 361 27.67 20.82 10.09
CA PRO A 361 26.41 21.21 9.45
C PRO A 361 26.69 21.98 8.15
N GLY A 362 25.81 21.80 7.17
CA GLY A 362 25.82 22.55 5.92
C GLY A 362 25.56 24.04 6.14
N ALA A 363 25.95 24.86 5.15
CA ALA A 363 25.93 26.32 5.26
C ALA A 363 24.53 26.90 5.53
N ASP A 364 23.48 26.25 5.03
CA ASP A 364 22.10 26.71 5.15
C ASP A 364 21.43 26.29 6.48
N GLY A 365 22.13 25.50 7.32
CA GLY A 365 21.58 24.99 8.57
C GLY A 365 20.56 23.86 8.35
N GLY A 366 19.40 23.96 9.00
CA GLY A 366 18.36 22.92 9.00
C GLY A 366 17.29 23.09 7.93
N CYS A 367 16.67 21.99 7.54
CA CYS A 367 15.61 21.89 6.55
C CYS A 367 14.44 21.04 7.08
N CYS A 368 13.22 21.12 6.55
CA CYS A 368 12.73 22.09 5.57
C CYS A 368 11.49 22.78 6.12
N THR A 369 11.40 24.11 5.99
CA THR A 369 10.14 24.81 6.24
C THR A 369 9.16 24.49 5.12
N SER A 370 7.95 24.04 5.47
CA SER A 370 6.86 23.83 4.52
C SER A 370 6.69 25.06 3.60
N PRO A 371 6.48 24.89 2.27
CA PRO A 371 6.16 23.67 1.54
C PRO A 371 7.38 23.00 0.86
N VAL A 372 8.60 23.23 1.34
CA VAL A 372 9.80 22.67 0.69
C VAL A 372 9.98 21.20 1.09
N THR A 373 10.02 20.31 0.10
CA THR A 373 10.31 18.88 0.28
C THR A 373 11.69 18.55 -0.26
N GLN A 374 12.61 18.22 0.65
CA GLN A 374 13.91 17.67 0.28
C GLN A 374 13.86 16.15 0.20
N ASN A 375 14.36 15.59 -0.91
CA ASN A 375 14.40 14.14 -1.03
C ASN A 375 15.66 13.57 -0.39
N ILE A 376 15.52 12.41 0.24
CA ILE A 376 16.62 11.57 0.73
C ILE A 376 16.77 10.34 -0.15
N SER A 377 18.02 9.87 -0.33
CA SER A 377 18.31 8.58 -0.96
C SER A 377 19.55 7.93 -0.34
N PHE A 378 19.63 6.60 -0.40
CA PHE A 378 20.87 5.88 -0.07
C PHE A 378 21.89 6.09 -1.19
N SER A 379 23.05 6.65 -0.88
CA SER A 379 24.16 6.79 -1.81
C SER A 379 25.02 5.52 -1.88
N ASP A 380 25.08 4.76 -0.78
CA ASP A 380 25.80 3.50 -0.70
C ASP A 380 25.09 2.54 0.28
N THR A 381 24.93 1.29 -0.13
CA THR A 381 24.26 0.21 0.63
C THR A 381 25.18 -0.98 0.91
N SER A 382 26.46 -0.89 0.55
CA SER A 382 27.44 -1.97 0.64
C SER A 382 27.74 -2.44 2.08
N ASP A 383 27.51 -1.59 3.08
CA ASP A 383 27.72 -1.93 4.50
C ASP A 383 26.54 -2.68 5.13
N PHE A 384 25.40 -2.76 4.45
CA PHE A 384 24.18 -3.45 4.90
C PHE A 384 23.46 -4.16 3.74
N PRO A 385 24.17 -5.03 2.99
CA PRO A 385 23.64 -5.61 1.75
C PRO A 385 22.44 -6.52 2.00
N THR A 386 22.36 -7.14 3.20
CA THR A 386 21.23 -7.99 3.60
C THR A 386 19.93 -7.19 3.81
N ALA A 387 20.01 -5.86 3.93
CA ALA A 387 18.83 -5.00 3.93
C ALA A 387 18.14 -5.00 2.56
N GLN A 388 18.86 -5.31 1.48
CA GLN A 388 18.35 -5.32 0.10
C GLN A 388 17.66 -4.00 -0.30
N LEU A 389 18.17 -2.88 0.24
CA LEU A 389 17.70 -1.55 -0.10
C LEU A 389 18.28 -1.13 -1.45
N LYS A 390 17.47 -0.48 -2.28
CA LYS A 390 17.92 0.05 -3.57
C LYS A 390 18.58 1.41 -3.37
N ALA A 391 19.84 1.52 -3.77
CA ALA A 391 20.55 2.79 -3.79
C ALA A 391 19.91 3.76 -4.81
N ASN A 392 20.10 5.07 -4.58
CA ASN A 392 19.69 6.17 -5.45
C ASN A 392 18.17 6.30 -5.70
N VAL A 393 17.34 5.60 -4.92
CA VAL A 393 15.89 5.82 -4.91
C VAL A 393 15.58 7.01 -4.00
N LYS A 394 14.89 8.01 -4.54
CA LYS A 394 14.51 9.24 -3.85
C LYS A 394 13.17 9.06 -3.14
N VAL A 395 13.11 9.45 -1.87
CA VAL A 395 11.87 9.54 -1.09
C VAL A 395 11.79 10.90 -0.40
N GLY A 396 10.56 11.42 -0.25
CA GLY A 396 10.32 12.72 0.38
C GLY A 396 10.62 12.70 1.89
N THR A 397 11.05 13.82 2.43
CA THR A 397 11.28 14.00 3.88
C THR A 397 10.24 14.91 4.53
N ASP A 398 9.04 14.98 3.94
CA ASP A 398 7.95 15.84 4.40
C ASP A 398 7.68 15.68 5.90
N GLY A 399 7.70 16.80 6.62
CA GLY A 399 7.50 16.84 8.07
C GLY A 399 8.66 16.33 8.93
N LEU A 400 9.73 15.80 8.33
CA LEU A 400 10.93 15.37 9.05
C LEU A 400 11.96 16.51 9.02
N TYR A 401 12.22 17.13 10.16
CA TYR A 401 13.34 18.05 10.30
C TYR A 401 14.66 17.32 10.07
N HIS A 402 15.60 17.94 9.37
CA HIS A 402 16.92 17.39 9.07
C HIS A 402 17.95 18.49 8.86
N VAL A 403 19.23 18.13 8.91
CA VAL A 403 20.34 19.06 8.71
C VAL A 403 21.33 18.43 7.73
N PRO A 404 21.39 18.88 6.47
CA PRO A 404 22.40 18.40 5.52
C PRO A 404 23.80 18.59 6.08
N ALA A 405 24.61 17.54 6.07
CA ALA A 405 25.97 17.55 6.62
C ALA A 405 27.04 17.59 5.52
N THR A 406 28.24 18.06 5.89
CA THR A 406 29.47 17.91 5.11
C THR A 406 30.45 17.05 5.89
N ILE A 407 31.07 16.06 5.24
CA ILE A 407 32.12 15.23 5.84
C ILE A 407 33.40 16.04 5.97
N THR A 408 34.00 16.05 7.16
CA THR A 408 35.24 16.77 7.46
C THR A 408 36.49 15.88 7.35
N ASP A 409 36.34 14.57 7.51
CA ASP A 409 37.43 13.60 7.40
C ASP A 409 36.94 12.28 6.76
N SER A 410 37.29 12.08 5.49
CA SER A 410 36.92 10.89 4.73
C SER A 410 37.74 9.63 5.07
N SER A 411 38.80 9.75 5.87
CA SER A 411 39.59 8.59 6.31
C SER A 411 38.87 7.78 7.40
N THR A 412 37.99 8.44 8.17
CA THR A 412 37.23 7.83 9.26
C THR A 412 35.73 7.82 9.02
N THR A 413 35.22 8.56 8.02
CA THR A 413 33.79 8.82 7.83
C THR A 413 33.35 8.65 6.38
N LYS A 414 32.31 7.85 6.17
CA LYS A 414 31.74 7.53 4.86
C LYS A 414 30.27 7.94 4.79
N ALA A 415 29.86 8.62 3.73
CA ALA A 415 28.44 8.90 3.46
C ALA A 415 27.72 7.64 2.97
N VAL A 416 26.53 7.37 3.51
CA VAL A 416 25.66 6.24 3.09
C VAL A 416 24.27 6.68 2.65
N ALA A 417 23.84 7.89 3.03
CA ALA A 417 22.65 8.54 2.49
C ALA A 417 22.93 10.02 2.24
N VAL A 418 22.20 10.58 1.28
CA VAL A 418 22.31 11.98 0.86
C VAL A 418 20.93 12.62 0.75
N PHE A 419 20.88 13.91 1.06
CA PHE A 419 19.80 14.78 0.66
C PHE A 419 20.12 15.32 -0.73
N THR A 420 19.18 15.17 -1.67
CA THR A 420 19.37 15.72 -3.02
C THR A 420 18.83 17.15 -3.07
N PRO A 421 19.52 18.08 -3.77
CA PRO A 421 18.92 19.38 -4.08
C PRO A 421 17.60 19.20 -4.82
N ASP A 422 16.64 20.08 -4.56
CA ASP A 422 15.34 20.13 -5.22
C ASP A 422 14.95 21.58 -5.56
N SER A 423 13.74 21.77 -6.13
CA SER A 423 13.27 23.07 -6.58
C SER A 423 13.10 24.13 -5.47
N GLY A 424 13.02 23.72 -4.19
CA GLY A 424 12.90 24.59 -3.02
C GLY A 424 14.10 24.55 -2.07
N SER A 425 14.99 23.55 -2.17
CA SER A 425 16.23 23.44 -1.39
C SER A 425 17.46 23.37 -2.31
N THR A 426 18.24 24.45 -2.35
CA THR A 426 19.46 24.56 -3.17
C THR A 426 20.64 23.79 -2.60
N VAL A 427 20.56 23.31 -1.36
CA VAL A 427 21.68 22.65 -0.66
C VAL A 427 21.32 21.20 -0.36
N GLY A 428 21.79 20.31 -1.22
CA GLY A 428 21.93 18.90 -0.88
C GLY A 428 23.03 18.70 0.16
N GLY A 429 23.26 17.47 0.57
CA GLY A 429 24.33 17.14 1.51
C GLY A 429 24.25 15.71 2.00
N VAL A 430 25.09 15.38 2.97
CA VAL A 430 25.08 14.05 3.58
C VAL A 430 23.94 13.96 4.58
N ALA A 431 23.10 12.94 4.42
CA ALA A 431 21.96 12.67 5.31
C ALA A 431 22.30 11.61 6.38
N ALA A 432 23.24 10.72 6.07
CA ALA A 432 23.74 9.75 7.03
C ALA A 432 25.18 9.32 6.73
N VAL A 433 25.90 8.97 7.78
CA VAL A 433 27.29 8.48 7.72
C VAL A 433 27.48 7.19 8.49
N ILE A 434 28.50 6.44 8.08
CA ILE A 434 29.13 5.41 8.91
C ILE A 434 30.53 5.91 9.29
N ASN A 435 30.85 5.89 10.57
CA ASN A 435 32.20 6.17 11.06
C ASN A 435 32.91 4.88 11.48
N ASN A 436 34.22 4.87 11.29
CA ASN A 436 35.14 3.93 11.92
C ASN A 436 36.23 4.72 12.64
N PHE A 437 36.15 4.75 13.97
CA PHE A 437 37.13 5.41 14.82
C PHE A 437 37.99 4.36 15.50
N ASN A 438 39.02 3.90 14.79
CA ASN A 438 39.98 2.90 15.27
C ASN A 438 39.29 1.62 15.78
N GLY A 439 38.35 1.08 15.00
CA GLY A 439 37.58 -0.13 15.34
C GLY A 439 36.24 0.16 16.02
N ARG A 440 36.00 1.37 16.53
CA ARG A 440 34.67 1.77 17.01
C ARG A 440 33.80 2.21 15.84
N GLU A 441 32.75 1.44 15.59
CA GLU A 441 31.83 1.65 14.46
C GLU A 441 30.54 2.37 14.91
N GLN A 442 30.11 3.42 14.20
CA GLN A 442 28.77 4.01 14.40
C GLN A 442 28.08 4.40 13.09
N PHE A 443 26.75 4.28 13.04
CA PHE A 443 25.89 4.71 11.93
C PHE A 443 25.04 5.89 12.42
N VAL A 444 25.13 7.04 11.76
CA VAL A 444 24.52 8.29 12.22
C VAL A 444 23.53 8.84 11.19
N TRP A 445 22.33 9.22 11.64
CA TRP A 445 21.30 9.89 10.86
C TRP A 445 21.16 11.37 11.25
N PHE A 446 21.18 12.27 10.27
CA PHE A 446 20.99 13.71 10.45
C PHE A 446 19.57 14.16 10.09
N ILE A 447 18.60 13.34 10.48
CA ILE A 447 17.17 13.52 10.23
C ILE A 447 16.38 13.01 11.44
N SER A 448 15.32 13.72 11.77
CA SER A 448 14.33 13.31 12.77
C SER A 448 13.62 12.01 12.37
N TRP A 449 13.02 11.36 13.36
CA TRP A 449 12.43 10.04 13.19
C TRP A 449 10.97 10.03 13.62
N ALA A 450 10.09 9.41 12.82
CA ALA A 450 8.67 9.34 13.10
C ALA A 450 8.03 8.10 12.46
N THR A 451 8.28 6.92 13.03
CA THR A 451 7.80 5.62 12.52
C THR A 451 6.28 5.46 12.60
N ASP A 452 5.61 6.31 13.36
CA ASP A 452 4.15 6.34 13.53
C ASP A 452 3.41 6.91 12.31
N TRP A 453 4.00 7.86 11.57
CA TRP A 453 3.36 8.44 10.39
C TRP A 453 4.25 8.53 9.14
N SER A 454 5.57 8.53 9.29
CA SER A 454 6.49 8.69 8.16
C SER A 454 6.85 7.35 7.52
N GLN A 455 6.44 7.16 6.26
CA GLN A 455 6.91 6.05 5.44
C GLN A 455 8.43 6.11 5.23
N THR A 456 9.01 7.32 5.18
CA THR A 456 10.45 7.52 5.04
C THR A 456 11.20 6.99 6.25
N SER A 457 10.79 7.31 7.49
CA SER A 457 11.40 6.71 8.68
C SER A 457 11.28 5.17 8.69
N ASN A 458 10.11 4.64 8.30
CA ASN A 458 9.89 3.20 8.19
C ASN A 458 10.77 2.52 7.13
N TRP A 459 11.11 3.23 6.05
CA TRP A 459 12.02 2.73 5.01
C TRP A 459 13.49 2.79 5.44
N LEU A 460 13.92 3.91 6.03
CA LEU A 460 15.31 4.15 6.40
C LEU A 460 15.77 3.22 7.54
N GLN A 461 14.88 2.82 8.46
CA GLN A 461 15.26 2.00 9.63
C GLN A 461 15.87 0.65 9.24
N HIS A 462 15.46 0.09 8.09
CA HIS A 462 16.00 -1.16 7.60
C HIS A 462 17.52 -1.12 7.40
N ALA A 463 18.10 0.04 7.03
CA ALA A 463 19.54 0.16 6.81
C ALA A 463 20.32 -0.03 8.10
N HIS A 464 20.00 0.77 9.13
CA HIS A 464 20.76 0.73 10.37
C HIS A 464 20.48 -0.55 11.19
N ILE A 465 19.27 -1.12 11.11
CA ILE A 465 18.95 -2.40 11.77
C ILE A 465 19.82 -3.52 11.19
N HIS A 466 19.87 -3.67 9.87
CA HIS A 466 20.71 -4.67 9.22
C HIS A 466 22.20 -4.41 9.41
N TRP A 467 22.63 -3.14 9.38
CA TRP A 467 24.02 -2.78 9.65
C TRP A 467 24.43 -3.13 11.08
N MET A 468 23.66 -2.72 12.08
CA MET A 468 23.95 -2.92 13.51
C MET A 468 24.01 -4.40 13.86
N THR A 469 23.03 -5.17 13.39
CA THR A 469 22.95 -6.63 13.61
C THR A 469 23.85 -7.44 12.70
N ARG A 470 24.53 -6.80 11.74
CA ARG A 470 25.29 -7.48 10.67
C ARG A 470 24.45 -8.48 9.88
N GLY A 471 23.14 -8.26 9.82
CA GLY A 471 22.17 -9.17 9.19
C GLY A 471 21.91 -10.47 9.96
N VAL A 472 22.39 -10.60 11.19
CA VAL A 472 22.19 -11.78 12.05
C VAL A 472 21.44 -11.37 13.31
N PHE A 473 20.21 -11.86 13.45
CA PHE A 473 19.35 -11.52 14.57
C PHE A 473 18.29 -12.61 14.81
N VAL A 474 17.76 -12.68 16.02
CA VAL A 474 16.56 -13.46 16.33
C VAL A 474 15.37 -12.67 15.82
N GLY A 475 14.73 -13.13 14.75
CA GLY A 475 13.62 -12.40 14.14
C GLY A 475 13.31 -12.83 12.72
N LYS A 476 12.41 -12.09 12.07
CA LYS A 476 11.98 -12.31 10.69
C LYS A 476 11.59 -10.99 10.05
N ARG A 477 12.01 -10.80 8.80
CA ARG A 477 11.49 -9.74 7.94
C ARG A 477 10.61 -10.34 6.86
N LYS A 478 9.30 -10.08 6.92
CA LYS A 478 8.34 -10.51 5.90
C LYS A 478 7.29 -9.43 5.69
N VAL A 479 6.98 -9.15 4.44
CA VAL A 479 5.87 -8.29 4.04
C VAL A 479 4.76 -9.20 3.52
N HIS A 480 3.55 -9.00 4.03
CA HIS A 480 2.33 -9.61 3.53
C HIS A 480 1.53 -8.53 2.82
N LEU A 481 1.13 -8.79 1.57
CA LEU A 481 0.18 -7.98 0.83
C LEU A 481 -1.03 -8.88 0.57
N SER A 482 -2.08 -8.67 1.35
CA SER A 482 -3.28 -9.53 1.38
C SER A 482 -4.47 -8.65 1.02
N ASP A 483 -4.91 -8.77 -0.22
CA ASP A 483 -5.98 -7.94 -0.78
C ASP A 483 -7.26 -8.77 -0.83
N GLN A 484 -8.18 -8.46 0.08
CA GLN A 484 -9.49 -9.11 0.21
C GLN A 484 -10.54 -8.37 -0.63
N ILE A 485 -11.35 -9.14 -1.35
CA ILE A 485 -12.44 -8.66 -2.20
C ILE A 485 -13.75 -9.18 -1.60
N ASP A 486 -14.50 -8.25 -1.01
CA ASP A 486 -15.79 -8.53 -0.37
C ASP A 486 -16.93 -8.57 -1.41
N ASP A 487 -18.12 -8.90 -0.94
CA ASP A 487 -19.39 -8.84 -1.68
C ASP A 487 -19.46 -9.66 -2.98
N MET A 488 -18.61 -10.68 -3.12
CA MET A 488 -18.65 -11.52 -4.30
C MET A 488 -20.01 -12.24 -4.39
N GLN A 489 -20.55 -12.31 -5.62
CA GLN A 489 -21.90 -12.74 -5.99
C GLN A 489 -23.02 -11.71 -5.78
N LEU A 490 -22.79 -10.63 -5.01
CA LEU A 490 -23.78 -9.58 -4.79
C LEU A 490 -23.77 -8.52 -5.92
N SER A 491 -24.88 -7.79 -6.02
CA SER A 491 -24.93 -6.49 -6.69
C SER A 491 -24.81 -5.41 -5.61
N THR A 492 -23.98 -4.39 -5.84
CA THR A 492 -23.75 -3.30 -4.88
C THR A 492 -24.18 -1.97 -5.47
N GLU A 493 -24.76 -1.10 -4.63
CA GLU A 493 -25.14 0.26 -5.03
C GLU A 493 -23.90 1.09 -5.42
N MET A 494 -23.98 1.83 -6.53
CA MET A 494 -22.88 2.69 -6.95
C MET A 494 -22.99 4.08 -6.32
N PHE A 495 -21.96 4.48 -5.57
CA PHE A 495 -21.84 5.86 -5.10
C PHE A 495 -21.79 6.88 -6.25
N TYR A 496 -21.04 6.56 -7.32
CA TYR A 496 -20.97 7.35 -8.54
C TYR A 496 -20.67 6.46 -9.76
N PRO A 497 -21.33 6.67 -10.92
CA PRO A 497 -22.33 7.70 -11.17
C PRO A 497 -23.73 7.30 -10.66
N THR A 498 -24.46 8.25 -10.07
CA THR A 498 -25.75 8.02 -9.37
C THR A 498 -26.90 7.56 -10.27
N ASN A 499 -26.70 7.51 -11.59
CA ASN A 499 -27.68 7.03 -12.56
C ASN A 499 -27.53 5.53 -12.88
N ILE A 500 -26.53 4.86 -12.31
CA ILE A 500 -26.38 3.41 -12.32
C ILE A 500 -26.72 2.95 -10.90
N PRO A 501 -27.88 2.33 -10.67
CA PRO A 501 -28.31 2.01 -9.30
C PRO A 501 -27.42 0.93 -8.68
N GLU A 502 -27.16 -0.17 -9.39
CA GLU A 502 -26.36 -1.28 -8.87
C GLU A 502 -25.42 -1.84 -9.94
N VAL A 503 -24.30 -2.41 -9.50
CA VAL A 503 -23.34 -3.14 -10.35
C VAL A 503 -23.00 -4.47 -9.71
N LYS A 504 -22.95 -5.53 -10.54
CA LYS A 504 -22.37 -6.82 -10.20
C LYS A 504 -21.20 -7.09 -11.14
N ILE A 505 -20.08 -7.54 -10.58
CA ILE A 505 -18.90 -7.92 -11.35
C ILE A 505 -19.22 -9.07 -12.33
N GLY A 506 -18.65 -9.02 -13.54
CA GLY A 506 -18.85 -10.05 -14.56
C GLY A 506 -17.71 -11.07 -14.65
N ILE A 507 -17.94 -12.13 -15.44
CA ILE A 507 -16.91 -13.15 -15.73
C ILE A 507 -15.70 -12.53 -16.45
N THR A 508 -15.93 -11.65 -17.42
CA THR A 508 -14.85 -10.98 -18.17
C THR A 508 -13.99 -10.10 -17.25
N ASP A 509 -14.58 -9.51 -16.21
CA ASP A 509 -13.82 -8.76 -15.22
C ASP A 509 -12.93 -9.68 -14.38
N LEU A 510 -13.43 -10.85 -13.95
CA LEU A 510 -12.61 -11.85 -13.24
C LEU A 510 -11.45 -12.35 -14.11
N GLU A 511 -11.68 -12.62 -15.39
CA GLU A 511 -10.63 -13.02 -16.34
C GLU A 511 -9.56 -11.93 -16.48
N ALA A 512 -9.95 -10.65 -16.53
CA ALA A 512 -9.01 -9.55 -16.53
C ALA A 512 -8.17 -9.48 -15.24
N HIS A 513 -8.76 -9.80 -14.07
CA HIS A 513 -8.01 -9.89 -12.81
C HIS A 513 -7.04 -11.08 -12.78
N VAL A 514 -7.36 -12.20 -13.43
CA VAL A 514 -6.42 -13.33 -13.59
C VAL A 514 -5.19 -12.90 -14.40
N ASP A 515 -5.40 -12.23 -15.54
CA ASP A 515 -4.32 -11.71 -16.38
C ASP A 515 -3.48 -10.66 -15.63
N TRP A 516 -4.14 -9.77 -14.90
CA TRP A 516 -3.47 -8.75 -14.10
C TRP A 516 -2.64 -9.36 -12.95
N GLN A 517 -3.17 -10.35 -12.23
CA GLN A 517 -2.44 -11.07 -11.18
C GLN A 517 -1.16 -11.72 -11.73
N THR A 518 -1.22 -12.30 -12.92
CA THR A 518 -0.03 -12.83 -13.62
C THR A 518 0.97 -11.70 -13.92
N SER A 519 0.49 -10.57 -14.43
CA SER A 519 1.32 -9.40 -14.75
C SER A 519 1.99 -8.78 -13.52
N ILE A 520 1.27 -8.58 -12.40
CA ILE A 520 1.86 -8.01 -11.19
C ILE A 520 2.90 -8.94 -10.57
N ASN A 521 2.64 -10.25 -10.50
CA ASN A 521 3.61 -11.22 -9.99
C ASN A 521 4.94 -11.19 -10.77
N SER A 522 4.89 -10.97 -12.09
CA SER A 522 6.11 -10.85 -12.91
C SER A 522 6.96 -9.60 -12.61
N ARG A 523 6.40 -8.60 -11.94
CA ARG A 523 7.05 -7.31 -11.62
C ARG A 523 7.48 -7.20 -10.15
N LEU A 524 7.02 -8.13 -9.31
CA LEU A 524 7.40 -8.18 -7.90
C LEU A 524 8.81 -8.78 -7.71
N PRO A 525 9.47 -8.52 -6.57
CA PRO A 525 10.76 -9.14 -6.25
C PRO A 525 10.70 -10.68 -6.29
N ALA A 526 11.81 -11.32 -6.63
CA ALA A 526 11.91 -12.78 -6.64
C ALA A 526 11.51 -13.37 -5.27
N GLY A 527 10.72 -14.45 -5.30
CA GLY A 527 10.14 -15.07 -4.11
C GLY A 527 8.80 -14.47 -3.65
N SER A 528 8.27 -13.48 -4.36
CA SER A 528 6.90 -13.00 -4.15
C SER A 528 5.89 -14.02 -4.71
N ASP A 529 4.74 -14.10 -4.04
CA ASP A 529 3.55 -14.86 -4.47
C ASP A 529 2.34 -14.02 -4.06
N PHE A 530 1.72 -13.34 -5.02
CA PHE A 530 0.57 -12.47 -4.82
C PHE A 530 -0.68 -13.10 -5.42
N TRP A 531 -1.78 -13.03 -4.69
CA TRP A 531 -3.10 -13.42 -5.14
C TRP A 531 -4.18 -12.58 -4.45
N LEU A 532 -5.32 -12.44 -5.12
CA LEU A 532 -6.54 -11.85 -4.56
C LEU A 532 -7.29 -12.92 -3.76
N GLU A 533 -7.82 -12.53 -2.60
CA GLU A 533 -8.63 -13.38 -1.73
C GLU A 533 -10.08 -12.92 -1.75
N ILE A 534 -11.02 -13.82 -2.06
CA ILE A 534 -12.42 -13.48 -2.34
C ILE A 534 -13.32 -13.93 -1.18
N GLY A 535 -14.04 -12.96 -0.60
CA GLY A 535 -15.14 -13.17 0.33
C GLY A 535 -16.44 -13.41 -0.42
N HIS A 536 -17.04 -14.59 -0.25
CA HIS A 536 -18.24 -15.00 -0.99
C HIS A 536 -19.54 -14.85 -0.21
N ASN A 537 -20.61 -14.44 -0.90
CA ASN A 537 -21.99 -14.42 -0.40
C ASN A 537 -22.90 -15.34 -1.23
N GLY A 538 -23.10 -16.57 -0.75
CA GLY A 538 -23.86 -17.59 -1.47
C GLY A 538 -25.31 -17.22 -1.77
N ASN A 539 -25.93 -16.32 -1.01
CA ASN A 539 -27.29 -15.87 -1.30
C ASN A 539 -27.35 -15.07 -2.62
N GLY A 540 -26.27 -14.39 -3.02
CA GLY A 540 -26.21 -13.68 -4.31
C GLY A 540 -26.30 -14.61 -5.52
N ASP A 541 -25.75 -15.83 -5.42
CA ASP A 541 -25.99 -16.90 -6.39
C ASP A 541 -27.47 -17.31 -6.36
N ILE A 542 -27.99 -17.65 -5.18
CA ILE A 542 -29.37 -18.13 -5.04
C ILE A 542 -30.40 -17.11 -5.53
N ILE A 543 -30.18 -15.80 -5.29
CA ILE A 543 -31.01 -14.72 -5.86
C ILE A 543 -31.05 -14.81 -7.38
N ASN A 544 -29.88 -14.88 -8.03
CA ASN A 544 -29.83 -14.92 -9.50
C ASN A 544 -30.42 -16.23 -10.06
N SER A 545 -30.14 -17.35 -9.39
CA SER A 545 -30.59 -18.69 -9.77
C SER A 545 -32.12 -18.84 -9.63
N THR A 546 -32.72 -18.33 -8.56
CA THR A 546 -34.19 -18.39 -8.34
C THR A 546 -34.96 -17.52 -9.31
N LEU A 547 -34.51 -16.28 -9.56
CA LEU A 547 -35.10 -15.40 -10.58
C LEU A 547 -35.04 -16.03 -11.98
N THR A 548 -33.90 -16.61 -12.35
CA THR A 548 -33.74 -17.26 -13.66
C THR A 548 -34.59 -18.55 -13.76
N ASP A 549 -34.73 -19.32 -12.69
CA ASP A 549 -35.55 -20.54 -12.68
C ASP A 549 -37.04 -20.24 -12.88
N ASP A 550 -37.53 -19.14 -12.27
CA ASP A 550 -38.90 -18.66 -12.44
C ASP A 550 -39.16 -18.14 -13.87
N ASP A 551 -38.26 -17.29 -14.39
CA ASP A 551 -38.31 -16.79 -15.77
C ASP A 551 -38.34 -17.93 -16.81
N MET A 552 -37.59 -19.00 -16.53
CA MET A 552 -37.49 -20.18 -17.40
C MET A 552 -38.55 -21.25 -17.08
N ASN A 553 -39.31 -21.09 -16.00
CA ASN A 553 -40.31 -22.04 -15.48
C ASN A 553 -39.77 -23.48 -15.38
N THR A 554 -38.56 -23.66 -14.82
CA THR A 554 -37.92 -25.00 -14.72
C THR A 554 -38.10 -25.70 -13.39
N ASN A 555 -38.58 -25.00 -12.35
CA ASN A 555 -38.88 -25.52 -11.01
C ASN A 555 -37.72 -26.33 -10.39
N LYS A 556 -36.48 -25.88 -10.61
CA LYS A 556 -35.26 -26.50 -10.08
C LYS A 556 -34.87 -25.97 -8.71
N CYS A 557 -35.29 -24.76 -8.38
CA CYS A 557 -35.01 -24.12 -7.10
C CYS A 557 -36.11 -24.44 -6.09
N ASN A 558 -35.68 -25.03 -4.97
CA ASN A 558 -36.55 -25.30 -3.82
C ASN A 558 -35.75 -25.03 -2.53
N PRO A 559 -36.10 -24.01 -1.73
CA PRO A 559 -37.21 -23.07 -1.90
C PRO A 559 -37.16 -22.28 -3.23
N PRO A 560 -38.32 -21.82 -3.72
CA PRO A 560 -38.39 -21.04 -4.96
C PRO A 560 -37.80 -19.63 -4.79
N ASP A 561 -37.72 -19.11 -3.57
CA ASP A 561 -37.16 -17.78 -3.28
C ASP A 561 -35.86 -17.87 -2.49
N ALA A 562 -34.92 -16.97 -2.77
CA ALA A 562 -33.72 -16.73 -1.96
C ALA A 562 -34.05 -16.16 -0.57
N VAL A 563 -33.04 -15.92 0.27
CA VAL A 563 -33.23 -15.24 1.55
C VAL A 563 -33.28 -13.74 1.30
N TYR A 564 -34.41 -13.12 1.63
CA TYR A 564 -34.59 -11.67 1.65
C TYR A 564 -34.93 -11.24 3.07
N TRP A 565 -34.33 -10.16 3.53
CA TRP A 565 -34.56 -9.59 4.86
C TRP A 565 -34.55 -8.07 4.74
N GLU A 566 -35.22 -7.41 5.68
CA GLU A 566 -35.17 -5.97 5.86
C GLU A 566 -34.64 -5.70 7.27
N GLN A 567 -33.68 -4.79 7.39
CA GLN A 567 -33.13 -4.40 8.70
C GLN A 567 -33.62 -2.99 9.03
N ASP A 568 -34.60 -2.91 9.92
CA ASP A 568 -35.29 -1.67 10.25
C ASP A 568 -34.42 -0.66 11.02
N VAL A 569 -33.42 -1.13 11.78
CA VAL A 569 -32.56 -0.27 12.62
C VAL A 569 -31.12 -0.75 12.55
N GLN A 570 -30.24 0.13 12.05
CA GLN A 570 -28.80 -0.06 12.14
C GLN A 570 -28.31 0.24 13.55
N ALA A 571 -27.54 -0.67 14.10
CA ALA A 571 -26.86 -0.44 15.38
C ALA A 571 -25.64 0.46 15.14
N PRO A 572 -25.35 1.40 16.06
CA PRO A 572 -24.21 2.31 15.90
C PRO A 572 -22.88 1.54 15.88
N ASN A 573 -21.84 2.16 15.31
CA ASN A 573 -20.49 1.61 15.35
C ASN A 573 -20.06 1.29 16.80
N GLU A 574 -19.35 0.17 16.95
CA GLU A 574 -18.92 -0.38 18.24
C GLU A 574 -20.06 -0.77 19.21
N TRP A 575 -21.29 -0.97 18.69
CA TRP A 575 -22.41 -1.45 19.49
C TRP A 575 -22.15 -2.83 20.09
N ARG A 576 -22.20 -2.89 21.43
CA ARG A 576 -22.16 -4.16 22.17
C ARG A 576 -23.57 -4.61 22.49
N LYS A 577 -24.13 -5.48 21.64
CA LYS A 577 -25.45 -6.06 21.85
C LYS A 577 -25.56 -6.75 23.22
N PRO A 578 -26.61 -6.48 24.02
CA PRO A 578 -26.93 -7.29 25.18
C PRO A 578 -27.13 -8.77 24.78
N LEU A 579 -26.53 -9.69 25.53
CA LEU A 579 -26.63 -11.11 25.22
C LEU A 579 -28.08 -11.60 25.39
N GLY A 580 -28.55 -12.40 24.43
CA GLY A 580 -29.92 -12.93 24.41
C GLY A 580 -30.99 -11.97 23.89
N THR A 581 -30.63 -10.76 23.44
CA THR A 581 -31.55 -9.83 22.79
C THR A 581 -31.40 -9.81 21.27
N GLY A 582 -32.25 -9.03 20.60
CA GLY A 582 -32.37 -8.94 19.14
C GLY A 582 -33.59 -9.73 18.65
N ASP A 583 -34.01 -9.43 17.44
CA ASP A 583 -35.10 -10.12 16.75
C ASP A 583 -34.55 -10.74 15.46
N ASP A 584 -35.06 -11.91 15.09
CA ASP A 584 -34.73 -12.55 13.81
C ASP A 584 -35.29 -11.68 12.67
N VAL A 585 -34.46 -11.38 11.66
CA VAL A 585 -34.85 -10.65 10.44
C VAL A 585 -34.91 -11.55 9.22
N TRP A 586 -34.26 -12.72 9.27
CA TRP A 586 -34.48 -13.76 8.26
C TRP A 586 -35.94 -14.21 8.26
N PRO A 587 -36.54 -14.53 7.09
CA PRO A 587 -37.94 -14.90 7.02
C PRO A 587 -38.29 -16.09 7.92
N THR A 588 -39.41 -15.96 8.63
CA THR A 588 -39.89 -16.98 9.56
C THR A 588 -40.40 -18.23 8.83
N GLY A 589 -40.33 -19.38 9.51
CA GLY A 589 -40.82 -20.67 9.01
C GLY A 589 -39.71 -21.68 8.68
N THR A 590 -40.09 -22.93 8.39
CA THR A 590 -39.14 -24.05 8.30
C THR A 590 -38.27 -24.05 7.03
N LYS A 591 -38.53 -23.15 6.08
CA LYS A 591 -37.87 -23.13 4.76
C LYS A 591 -36.39 -22.74 4.80
N TYR A 592 -35.99 -21.95 5.80
CA TYR A 592 -34.61 -21.46 5.94
C TYR A 592 -33.99 -21.88 7.27
N GLU A 593 -34.33 -23.07 7.75
CA GLU A 593 -33.68 -23.69 8.91
C GLU A 593 -32.39 -24.42 8.53
N THR A 594 -32.34 -24.95 7.31
CA THR A 594 -31.17 -25.60 6.72
C THR A 594 -31.04 -25.22 5.25
N TYR A 595 -29.81 -25.09 4.76
CA TYR A 595 -29.56 -24.88 3.33
C TYR A 595 -30.05 -26.10 2.53
N SER A 596 -31.05 -25.90 1.66
CA SER A 596 -31.73 -26.99 0.94
C SER A 596 -31.82 -26.82 -0.58
N TRP A 597 -31.33 -25.70 -1.14
CA TRP A 597 -31.27 -25.54 -2.59
C TRP A 597 -30.41 -26.63 -3.22
N SER A 598 -30.88 -27.15 -4.34
CA SER A 598 -30.19 -28.21 -5.07
C SER A 598 -28.98 -27.67 -5.83
N LEU A 599 -27.98 -28.52 -6.07
CA LEU A 599 -26.87 -28.18 -6.97
C LEU A 599 -27.36 -27.79 -8.38
N ALA A 600 -28.50 -28.34 -8.82
CA ALA A 600 -29.09 -27.97 -10.10
C ALA A 600 -29.64 -26.54 -10.10
N CYS A 601 -30.12 -26.04 -8.95
CA CYS A 601 -30.50 -24.65 -8.76
C CYS A 601 -29.27 -23.74 -8.72
N ALA A 602 -28.30 -24.00 -7.83
CA ALA A 602 -27.10 -23.16 -7.67
C ALA A 602 -26.22 -23.06 -8.93
N LYS A 603 -26.35 -24.01 -9.88
CA LYS A 603 -25.64 -23.97 -11.16
C LYS A 603 -26.36 -23.17 -12.25
N ILE A 604 -27.53 -22.61 -11.97
CA ILE A 604 -28.25 -21.73 -12.91
C ILE A 604 -27.46 -20.43 -13.10
N ASP A 605 -26.97 -19.81 -12.00
CA ASP A 605 -26.09 -18.65 -12.08
C ASP A 605 -24.75 -19.01 -12.75
N GLN A 606 -24.57 -18.56 -13.98
CA GLN A 606 -23.33 -18.77 -14.74
C GLN A 606 -22.12 -18.10 -14.09
N PHE A 607 -22.34 -17.03 -13.33
CA PHE A 607 -21.28 -16.35 -12.59
C PHE A 607 -20.76 -17.23 -11.44
N ALA A 608 -21.65 -17.77 -10.61
CA ALA A 608 -21.27 -18.71 -9.54
C ALA A 608 -20.67 -20.01 -10.12
N LEU A 609 -21.22 -20.50 -11.23
CA LEU A 609 -20.72 -21.68 -11.94
C LEU A 609 -19.26 -21.51 -12.41
N TRP A 610 -18.82 -20.28 -12.68
CA TRP A 610 -17.44 -20.00 -13.09
C TRP A 610 -16.42 -20.48 -12.06
N PHE A 611 -16.74 -20.36 -10.77
CA PHE A 611 -15.90 -20.80 -9.66
C PHE A 611 -15.89 -22.32 -9.45
N THR A 612 -16.81 -23.09 -10.03
CA THR A 612 -16.79 -24.56 -9.91
C THR A 612 -15.73 -25.21 -10.81
N LYS A 613 -15.12 -24.43 -11.72
CA LYS A 613 -14.05 -24.91 -12.60
C LYS A 613 -12.72 -24.75 -11.88
N ALA A 614 -12.03 -25.86 -11.62
CA ALA A 614 -10.75 -25.85 -10.90
C ALA A 614 -9.69 -24.92 -11.51
N ALA A 615 -9.69 -24.76 -12.84
CA ALA A 615 -8.79 -23.84 -13.54
C ALA A 615 -9.06 -22.37 -13.22
N ASN A 616 -10.30 -22.01 -12.88
CA ASN A 616 -10.71 -20.66 -12.53
C ASN A 616 -10.56 -20.42 -11.02
N LEU A 617 -11.08 -21.37 -10.23
CA LEU A 617 -11.06 -21.36 -8.77
C LEU A 617 -9.65 -21.09 -8.24
N ASN A 618 -8.66 -21.87 -8.71
CA ASN A 618 -7.33 -21.84 -8.14
C ASN A 618 -6.44 -20.66 -8.56
N HIS A 619 -7.00 -19.68 -9.29
CA HIS A 619 -6.36 -18.39 -9.46
C HIS A 619 -6.52 -17.46 -8.25
N PHE A 620 -7.46 -17.77 -7.34
CA PHE A 620 -7.81 -16.94 -6.18
C PHE A 620 -7.67 -17.73 -4.88
N ALA A 621 -7.68 -17.00 -3.77
CA ALA A 621 -8.00 -17.56 -2.45
C ALA A 621 -9.47 -17.28 -2.12
N HIS A 622 -10.04 -18.07 -1.22
CA HIS A 622 -11.48 -18.04 -0.94
C HIS A 622 -11.78 -18.12 0.55
N LEU A 623 -12.76 -17.33 0.99
CA LEU A 623 -13.38 -17.45 2.31
C LEU A 623 -14.84 -17.01 2.29
N SER A 624 -15.51 -17.25 3.41
CA SER A 624 -16.90 -16.85 3.60
C SER A 624 -16.99 -15.36 3.95
N HIS A 625 -17.94 -14.66 3.33
CA HIS A 625 -18.36 -13.32 3.72
C HIS A 625 -19.80 -13.32 4.28
N THR A 626 -20.23 -14.41 4.92
CA THR A 626 -21.63 -14.75 5.28
C THR A 626 -22.53 -15.03 4.08
N PHE A 627 -23.72 -15.58 4.31
CA PHE A 627 -24.58 -16.05 3.24
C PHE A 627 -25.29 -14.90 2.54
N SER A 628 -26.03 -14.08 3.31
CA SER A 628 -26.91 -13.04 2.79
C SER A 628 -26.45 -11.62 3.09
N HIS A 629 -25.22 -11.46 3.62
CA HIS A 629 -24.62 -10.17 3.93
C HIS A 629 -25.45 -9.37 4.95
N MET A 630 -26.12 -10.07 5.85
CA MET A 630 -26.87 -9.47 6.95
C MET A 630 -25.92 -8.92 8.01
N SER A 631 -26.10 -7.65 8.39
CA SER A 631 -25.30 -7.05 9.47
C SER A 631 -25.47 -7.82 10.77
N LEU A 632 -24.35 -8.11 11.43
CA LEU A 632 -24.33 -8.93 12.64
C LEU A 632 -24.35 -8.12 13.94
N ASN A 633 -24.37 -6.78 13.89
CA ASN A 633 -24.28 -5.93 15.08
C ASN A 633 -25.43 -6.14 16.07
N ASN A 634 -26.66 -6.30 15.58
CA ASN A 634 -27.85 -6.56 16.40
C ASN A 634 -28.53 -7.91 16.10
N ALA A 635 -27.90 -8.76 15.28
CA ALA A 635 -28.44 -10.05 14.87
C ALA A 635 -28.61 -11.01 16.06
N THR A 636 -29.64 -11.84 16.04
CA THR A 636 -29.79 -12.94 17.01
C THR A 636 -28.73 -14.03 16.77
N TYR A 637 -28.57 -14.94 17.74
CA TYR A 637 -27.74 -16.13 17.52
C TYR A 637 -28.31 -17.01 16.38
N HIS A 638 -29.64 -17.05 16.25
CA HIS A 638 -30.31 -17.88 15.26
C HIS A 638 -29.96 -17.43 13.84
N ASP A 639 -30.05 -16.12 13.55
CA ASP A 639 -29.69 -15.57 12.24
C ASP A 639 -28.19 -15.65 11.98
N ALA A 640 -27.36 -15.21 12.94
CA ALA A 640 -25.91 -15.27 12.79
C ALA A 640 -25.42 -16.70 12.53
N LYS A 641 -26.03 -17.71 13.16
CA LYS A 641 -25.70 -19.12 12.90
C LYS A 641 -26.07 -19.52 11.48
N ARG A 642 -27.25 -19.13 10.99
CA ARG A 642 -27.70 -19.44 9.62
C ARG A 642 -26.84 -18.76 8.57
N GLU A 643 -26.47 -17.50 8.77
CA GLU A 643 -25.53 -16.76 7.93
C GLU A 643 -24.23 -17.53 7.68
N ILE A 644 -23.66 -18.12 8.74
CA ILE A 644 -22.42 -18.87 8.63
C ILE A 644 -22.66 -20.25 8.00
N GLN A 645 -23.63 -21.00 8.50
CA GLN A 645 -23.83 -22.39 8.10
C GLN A 645 -24.36 -22.53 6.68
N PHE A 646 -25.21 -21.62 6.23
CA PHE A 646 -25.72 -21.63 4.86
C PHE A 646 -24.60 -21.35 3.87
N ASN A 647 -23.72 -20.39 4.17
CA ASN A 647 -22.61 -20.09 3.28
C ASN A 647 -21.60 -21.23 3.22
N GLN A 648 -21.30 -21.86 4.36
CA GLN A 648 -20.47 -23.08 4.39
C GLN A 648 -21.08 -24.21 3.54
N ALA A 649 -22.38 -24.44 3.67
CA ALA A 649 -23.07 -25.48 2.90
C ALA A 649 -23.08 -25.19 1.39
N TRP A 650 -23.33 -23.92 1.01
CA TRP A 650 -23.29 -23.48 -0.38
C TRP A 650 -21.88 -23.59 -0.97
N MET A 651 -20.85 -23.06 -0.30
CA MET A 651 -19.45 -23.14 -0.77
C MET A 651 -19.01 -24.59 -0.97
N LYS A 652 -19.40 -25.48 -0.06
CA LYS A 652 -19.17 -26.92 -0.18
C LYS A 652 -19.93 -27.56 -1.34
N GLN A 653 -21.20 -27.19 -1.51
CA GLN A 653 -22.01 -27.68 -2.63
C GLN A 653 -21.41 -27.26 -3.98
N MET A 654 -20.92 -26.02 -4.08
CA MET A 654 -20.29 -25.47 -5.28
C MET A 654 -18.83 -25.90 -5.46
N GLY A 655 -18.24 -26.58 -4.47
CA GLY A 655 -16.86 -27.06 -4.49
C GLY A 655 -15.80 -25.96 -4.30
N ILE A 656 -16.21 -24.76 -3.84
CA ILE A 656 -15.30 -23.64 -3.58
C ILE A 656 -14.38 -23.96 -2.38
N ASP A 657 -14.89 -24.73 -1.40
CA ASP A 657 -14.12 -25.20 -0.25
C ASP A 657 -12.98 -26.16 -0.61
N THR A 658 -12.92 -26.63 -1.85
CA THR A 658 -11.86 -27.50 -2.37
C THR A 658 -10.71 -26.72 -3.02
N ALA A 659 -10.77 -25.38 -3.04
CA ALA A 659 -9.71 -24.55 -3.56
C ALA A 659 -8.38 -24.80 -2.86
N THR A 660 -7.28 -24.66 -3.62
CA THR A 660 -5.91 -24.78 -3.08
C THR A 660 -5.63 -23.78 -1.96
N ARG A 661 -6.30 -22.61 -1.98
CA ARG A 661 -6.23 -21.57 -0.97
C ARG A 661 -7.64 -21.30 -0.44
N PHE A 662 -8.01 -21.94 0.67
CA PHE A 662 -9.31 -21.77 1.31
C PHE A 662 -9.15 -21.56 2.81
N THR A 663 -9.85 -20.56 3.35
CA THR A 663 -9.90 -20.28 4.78
C THR A 663 -11.16 -20.88 5.39
N ALA A 664 -11.02 -22.01 6.09
CA ALA A 664 -12.14 -22.75 6.68
C ALA A 664 -12.54 -22.28 8.09
N ASN A 665 -11.64 -21.57 8.78
CA ASN A 665 -11.75 -21.21 10.19
C ASN A 665 -11.79 -19.69 10.43
N GLY A 666 -12.03 -18.91 9.40
CA GLY A 666 -12.18 -17.45 9.44
C GLY A 666 -13.25 -16.99 8.45
N ILE A 667 -13.78 -15.80 8.69
CA ILE A 667 -14.72 -15.11 7.80
C ILE A 667 -14.27 -13.67 7.66
N ILE A 668 -14.69 -13.02 6.59
CA ILE A 668 -14.81 -11.56 6.57
C ILE A 668 -16.20 -11.26 7.13
N PRO A 669 -16.34 -10.58 8.28
CA PRO A 669 -17.66 -10.24 8.80
C PRO A 669 -18.31 -9.16 7.91
N PRO A 670 -19.61 -9.26 7.60
CA PRO A 670 -20.30 -8.23 6.82
C PRO A 670 -20.34 -6.92 7.63
N PRO A 671 -20.16 -5.77 6.98
CA PRO A 671 -20.13 -4.47 7.64
C PRO A 671 -21.48 -4.13 8.31
N SER A 672 -21.45 -3.18 9.25
CA SER A 672 -22.63 -2.34 9.49
C SER A 672 -22.90 -1.52 8.24
N LEU A 673 -24.15 -1.52 7.77
CA LEU A 673 -24.57 -0.51 6.80
C LEU A 673 -24.59 0.82 7.57
N ASP A 674 -23.64 1.72 7.30
CA ASP A 674 -23.60 3.08 7.86
C ASP A 674 -24.40 4.06 6.99
#